data_AF-F0GX10-F1
#
_entry.id   AF-F0GX10-F1
#
_cell.length_a   1.000
_cell.length_b   1.000
_cell.length_c   1.000
_cell.angle_alpha   90.00
_cell.angle_beta   90.00
_cell.angle_gamma   90.00
#
_symmetry.space_group_name_H-M   'P 1'
#
loop_
_entity.id
_entity.type
_entity.pdbx_description
1 polymer ?
#
loop_
_entity_poly.entity_id
_entity_poly.type
_entity_poly.pdbx_seq_one_letter_code
_entity_poly.pdbx_strand_id
1 'polypeptide(L)'
;MNKEIIKDFDISIISDPHVLANSLMGTSESFIKELKVERKLVVESEALFKRALEIVDRAQSEYLILPGDLVKEGEYESHKLVAKYLKIWKEKNPKRKIFMIPGNHDINNHRSYDYKKDQKTKNVSPREFEEIYDFIYKDDSIVEFFRDSDIFKSYLDKVNKIYDRSDEFSYYAHGYFSYLARIKKNPSTENGLSIIMVDTSIYSADTEEKHRDGRENIPGSITLEQIRWIVEKIEEAKARKDMVILVAHHALVPNFRNQEVAFSPFIIKEWREVLEDDDPRINGKTPIQVFADCGVKFVFTGHLHENGTAKYTSALGNSIYDIQTGSTITYPLPIRHIYIENKTSTDHGFDVFVNTELIDKFIYTDHYGKHHKVDDAILYTMTDQLSLNDVIHNYIRIQANNPKLDKLHFKKEIIDNISSKTGINIPYENYMNEIVFPKIADRFPIYSKFIGRIIVNDINNHYEFRIKALANTLFIKAENIEESVDNILAQAEKILTPTFVINAMDEITNKIFSMPIDDEGHTFYDFANYIYQYRSTNPKEKPAYIQHMIDNINDHSYDIIGTLLDYGASEINEVFDKVTSEIKLEKDGSNKKFFNDLIQTKGFPVNLAYKYMVARVTALRDLLNFFSRFITKKSKITGVDLAKTIAYSRVVRRAKENISNKMFGQASLRYFVLGLIGEINQEMTSIYQNANLNELDHYFNYIEYDDTNN
;
A
#
# COMPACT_ATOMS: atom_id res chain seq x y z
N MET A 1 36.79 19.57 -11.56
CA MET A 1 36.43 20.49 -10.45
C MET A 1 37.00 19.92 -9.17
N ASN A 2 37.69 20.73 -8.36
CA ASN A 2 37.83 20.39 -6.93
C ASN A 2 36.40 20.32 -6.37
N LYS A 3 36.06 19.24 -5.65
CA LYS A 3 34.79 19.02 -4.94
C LYS A 3 34.65 20.07 -3.81
N GLU A 4 34.56 21.35 -4.17
CA GLU A 4 34.16 22.40 -3.24
C GLU A 4 32.75 22.11 -2.77
N ILE A 5 32.55 22.18 -1.46
CA ILE A 5 31.28 21.93 -0.77
C ILE A 5 30.23 22.88 -1.38
N ILE A 6 29.27 22.35 -2.13
CA ILE A 6 28.11 23.09 -2.64
C ILE A 6 27.33 23.60 -1.42
N LYS A 7 27.25 24.92 -1.26
CA LYS A 7 26.53 25.57 -0.14
C LYS A 7 25.18 26.16 -0.55
N ASP A 8 25.05 26.52 -1.82
CA ASP A 8 23.85 27.12 -2.39
C ASP A 8 23.23 26.15 -3.40
N PHE A 9 21.93 25.94 -3.31
CA PHE A 9 21.18 25.03 -4.17
C PHE A 9 20.15 25.79 -5.00
N ASP A 10 19.89 25.37 -6.23
CA ASP A 10 18.90 26.04 -7.09
C ASP A 10 17.47 25.73 -6.62
N ILE A 11 17.20 24.45 -6.34
CA ILE A 11 15.87 23.92 -6.02
C ILE A 11 15.89 23.22 -4.67
N SER A 12 14.83 23.37 -3.87
CA SER A 12 14.54 22.50 -2.73
C SER A 12 13.20 21.79 -2.91
N ILE A 13 13.04 20.61 -2.34
CA ILE A 13 11.81 19.81 -2.33
C ILE A 13 11.41 19.53 -0.88
N ILE A 14 10.17 19.89 -0.53
CA ILE A 14 9.52 19.50 0.72
C ILE A 14 8.34 18.61 0.34
N SER A 15 8.38 17.34 0.71
CA SER A 15 7.31 16.37 0.45
C SER A 15 6.49 16.08 1.70
N ASP A 16 5.19 15.84 1.49
CA ASP A 16 4.25 15.33 2.49
C ASP A 16 4.33 16.03 3.86
N PRO A 17 4.28 17.37 3.95
CA PRO A 17 4.40 18.06 5.22
C PRO A 17 3.18 17.88 6.13
N HIS A 18 2.02 17.48 5.58
CA HIS A 18 0.79 17.15 6.32
C HIS A 18 0.46 18.11 7.46
N VAL A 19 0.56 19.41 7.18
CA VAL A 19 0.36 20.45 8.18
C VAL A 19 -1.06 20.37 8.74
N LEU A 20 -1.16 20.19 10.05
CA LEU A 20 -2.37 20.43 10.82
C LEU A 20 -2.21 21.79 11.52
N ALA A 21 -3.12 22.73 11.25
CA ALA A 21 -3.07 24.03 11.92
C ALA A 21 -3.26 23.89 13.43
N ASN A 22 -2.42 24.53 14.25
CA ASN A 22 -2.56 24.51 15.70
C ASN A 22 -3.95 24.99 16.16
N SER A 23 -4.59 25.90 15.40
CA SER A 23 -5.96 26.35 15.68
C SER A 23 -7.02 25.25 15.62
N LEU A 24 -6.74 24.14 14.93
CA LEU A 24 -7.60 22.95 14.85
C LEU A 24 -7.24 21.89 15.89
N MET A 25 -6.13 22.03 16.60
CA MET A 25 -5.72 21.09 17.65
C MET A 25 -6.38 21.44 18.99
N GLY A 26 -6.72 20.41 19.75
CA GLY A 26 -7.21 20.55 21.11
C GLY A 26 -7.12 19.25 21.88
N THR A 27 -7.77 19.17 23.04
CA THR A 27 -7.69 18.02 23.94
C THR A 27 -8.92 17.11 23.83
N SER A 28 -9.58 17.08 22.67
CA SER A 28 -10.77 16.27 22.47
C SER A 28 -10.47 14.77 22.51
N GLU A 29 -11.49 13.98 22.82
CA GLU A 29 -11.36 12.53 22.82
C GLU A 29 -11.00 12.00 21.42
N SER A 30 -11.54 12.60 20.36
CA SER A 30 -11.20 12.21 18.99
C SER A 30 -9.73 12.50 18.65
N PHE A 31 -9.16 13.59 19.15
CA PHE A 31 -7.73 13.86 18.92
C PHE A 31 -6.84 12.89 19.67
N ILE A 32 -7.18 12.59 20.93
CA ILE A 32 -6.43 11.60 21.72
C ILE A 32 -6.50 10.21 21.06
N LYS A 33 -7.63 9.86 20.42
CA LYS A 33 -7.76 8.63 19.62
C LYS A 33 -6.95 8.69 18.34
N GLU A 34 -6.96 9.82 17.64
CA GLU A 34 -6.16 10.04 16.44
C GLU A 34 -4.68 9.85 16.72
N LEU A 35 -4.14 10.52 17.75
CA LEU A 35 -2.72 10.45 18.12
C LEU A 35 -2.27 9.04 18.54
N LYS A 36 -3.20 8.16 18.93
CA LYS A 36 -2.86 6.76 19.23
C LYS A 36 -2.64 5.93 17.98
N VAL A 37 -3.18 6.33 16.82
CA VAL A 37 -3.12 5.57 15.56
C VAL A 37 -2.31 6.27 14.47
N GLU A 38 -2.10 7.57 14.63
CA GLU A 38 -1.32 8.41 13.74
C GLU A 38 0.17 8.12 13.88
N ARG A 39 0.83 7.80 12.77
CA ARG A 39 2.25 7.44 12.72
C ARG A 39 3.13 8.67 12.49
N LYS A 40 2.53 9.77 12.03
CA LYS A 40 3.18 11.01 11.66
C LYS A 40 3.23 11.96 12.87
N LEU A 41 4.23 12.83 12.93
CA LEU A 41 4.34 13.88 13.94
C LEU A 41 3.35 15.04 13.66
N VAL A 42 2.05 14.75 13.73
CA VAL A 42 0.98 15.70 13.35
C VAL A 42 0.87 16.88 14.30
N VAL A 43 1.20 16.71 15.58
CA VAL A 43 1.21 17.79 16.57
C VAL A 43 2.32 18.79 16.24
N GLU A 44 3.44 18.27 15.75
CA GLU A 44 4.65 19.00 15.40
C GLU A 44 4.62 19.56 13.97
N SER A 45 3.70 19.09 13.12
CA SER A 45 3.68 19.33 11.67
C SER A 45 3.83 20.79 11.25
N GLU A 46 3.10 21.71 11.89
CA GLU A 46 3.21 23.15 11.61
C GLU A 46 4.61 23.70 11.90
N ALA A 47 5.24 23.26 13.00
CA ALA A 47 6.58 23.67 13.37
C ALA A 47 7.64 23.07 12.45
N LEU A 48 7.48 21.79 12.10
CA LEU A 48 8.37 21.09 11.17
C LEU A 48 8.32 21.71 9.77
N PHE A 49 7.14 22.10 9.29
CA PHE A 49 7.02 22.80 8.01
C PHE A 49 7.71 24.17 8.02
N LYS A 50 7.54 24.96 9.09
CA LYS A 50 8.29 26.22 9.25
C LYS A 50 9.79 25.98 9.25
N ARG A 51 10.24 24.97 10.00
CA ARG A 51 11.66 24.60 10.09
C ARG A 51 12.21 24.16 8.75
N ALA A 52 11.42 23.43 7.96
CA ALA A 52 11.79 23.07 6.59
C ALA A 52 11.94 24.30 5.70
N LEU A 53 11.00 25.26 5.76
CA LEU A 53 11.13 26.53 5.01
C LEU A 53 12.34 27.36 5.45
N GLU A 54 12.74 27.32 6.72
CA GLU A 54 13.99 27.93 7.20
C GLU A 54 15.22 27.23 6.61
N ILE A 55 15.23 25.89 6.54
CA ILE A 55 16.32 25.12 5.92
C ILE A 55 16.44 25.48 4.45
N VAL A 56 15.33 25.54 3.71
CA VAL A 56 15.30 26.00 2.32
C VAL A 56 15.81 27.45 2.19
N ASP A 57 15.50 28.32 3.15
CA ASP A 57 16.04 29.69 3.20
C ASP A 57 17.57 29.69 3.39
N ARG A 58 18.11 28.81 4.25
CA ARG A 58 19.55 28.66 4.48
C ARG A 58 20.28 28.09 3.26
N ALA A 59 19.66 27.16 2.55
CA ALA A 59 20.16 26.59 1.29
C ALA A 59 20.12 27.58 0.11
N GLN A 60 19.59 28.79 0.33
CA GLN A 60 19.47 29.87 -0.66
C GLN A 60 18.69 29.47 -1.92
N SER A 61 17.79 28.49 -1.83
CA SER A 61 17.02 28.05 -3.00
C SER A 61 16.13 29.14 -3.56
N GLU A 62 16.24 29.33 -4.88
CA GLU A 62 15.36 30.20 -5.66
C GLU A 62 14.05 29.48 -6.01
N TYR A 63 14.07 28.14 -6.05
CA TYR A 63 12.91 27.34 -6.42
C TYR A 63 12.53 26.36 -5.31
N LEU A 64 11.24 26.26 -5.01
CA LEU A 64 10.69 25.27 -4.07
C LEU A 64 9.67 24.39 -4.79
N ILE A 65 9.82 23.07 -4.67
CA ILE A 65 8.87 22.08 -5.19
C ILE A 65 8.13 21.44 -4.00
N LEU A 66 6.81 21.31 -4.14
CA LEU A 66 5.90 20.66 -3.19
C LEU A 66 5.07 19.60 -3.92
N PRO A 67 5.49 18.32 -3.90
CA PRO A 67 4.80 17.23 -4.59
C PRO A 67 3.62 16.68 -3.77
N GLY A 68 2.72 17.55 -3.31
CA GLY A 68 1.46 17.14 -2.65
C GLY A 68 1.52 16.89 -1.13
N ASP A 69 0.35 16.54 -0.59
CA ASP A 69 0.06 16.22 0.81
C ASP A 69 0.48 17.32 1.78
N LEU A 70 0.02 18.53 1.44
CA LEU A 70 0.37 19.78 2.11
C LEU A 70 -0.21 19.83 3.53
N VAL A 71 -1.41 19.29 3.70
CA VAL A 71 -2.15 19.28 4.97
C VAL A 71 -2.51 17.86 5.41
N LYS A 72 -2.94 17.69 6.66
CA LYS A 72 -3.21 16.36 7.21
C LYS A 72 -4.37 15.66 6.50
N GLU A 73 -5.55 16.28 6.45
CA GLU A 73 -6.76 15.70 5.85
C GLU A 73 -7.61 16.77 5.13
N GLY A 74 -7.00 17.59 4.29
CA GLY A 74 -7.68 18.57 3.41
C GLY A 74 -8.35 19.74 4.12
N GLU A 75 -7.96 20.05 5.37
CA GLU A 75 -8.64 21.09 6.15
C GLU A 75 -8.41 22.48 5.56
N TYR A 76 -9.49 23.22 5.31
CA TYR A 76 -9.44 24.56 4.72
C TYR A 76 -8.57 25.55 5.54
N GLU A 77 -8.64 25.47 6.88
CA GLU A 77 -7.80 26.31 7.75
C GLU A 77 -6.31 25.95 7.68
N SER A 78 -5.98 24.66 7.57
CA SER A 78 -4.60 24.20 7.38
C SER A 78 -4.04 24.66 6.03
N HIS A 79 -4.84 24.60 4.96
CA HIS A 79 -4.42 25.09 3.64
C HIS A 79 -4.11 26.59 3.65
N LYS A 80 -4.99 27.40 4.27
CA LYS A 80 -4.72 28.85 4.44
C LYS A 80 -3.44 29.11 5.23
N LEU A 81 -3.16 28.29 6.24
CA LEU A 81 -1.95 28.41 7.04
C LEU A 81 -0.69 28.08 6.23
N VAL A 82 -0.71 26.99 5.46
CA VAL A 82 0.36 26.62 4.53
C VAL A 82 0.58 27.72 3.50
N ALA A 83 -0.48 28.19 2.85
CA ALA A 83 -0.43 29.27 1.86
C ALA A 83 0.19 30.55 2.44
N LYS A 84 -0.15 30.90 3.68
CA LYS A 84 0.46 32.04 4.39
C LYS A 84 1.98 31.88 4.53
N TYR A 85 2.47 30.72 4.95
CA TYR A 85 3.92 30.51 5.10
C TYR A 85 4.66 30.48 3.77
N LEU A 86 4.08 29.87 2.75
CA LEU A 86 4.62 29.85 1.40
C LEU A 86 4.69 31.26 0.79
N LYS A 87 3.65 32.07 0.98
CA LYS A 87 3.64 33.47 0.54
C LYS A 87 4.74 34.28 1.23
N ILE A 88 4.88 34.15 2.55
CA ILE A 88 5.98 34.80 3.30
C ILE A 88 7.35 34.36 2.76
N TRP A 89 7.55 33.07 2.50
CA TRP A 89 8.83 32.57 1.98
C TRP A 89 9.14 33.11 0.57
N LYS A 90 8.13 33.15 -0.33
CA LYS A 90 8.24 33.68 -1.69
C LYS A 90 8.53 35.17 -1.70
N GLU A 91 7.87 35.96 -0.84
CA GLU A 91 8.02 37.42 -0.77
C GLU A 91 9.38 37.89 -0.26
N LYS A 92 10.17 37.02 0.41
CA LYS A 92 11.54 37.33 0.86
C LYS A 92 12.49 37.64 -0.31
N ASN A 93 12.27 37.10 -1.50
CA ASN A 93 13.10 37.36 -2.68
C ASN A 93 12.24 37.26 -3.96
N PRO A 94 12.16 38.31 -4.79
CA PRO A 94 11.32 38.32 -5.99
C PRO A 94 11.68 37.25 -7.03
N LYS A 95 12.89 36.69 -6.98
CA LYS A 95 13.28 35.55 -7.82
C LYS A 95 12.64 34.24 -7.40
N ARG A 96 12.12 34.15 -6.17
CA ARG A 96 11.61 32.89 -5.63
C ARG A 96 10.35 32.45 -6.34
N LYS A 97 10.37 31.20 -6.82
CA LYS A 97 9.22 30.52 -7.39
C LYS A 97 8.89 29.27 -6.59
N ILE A 98 7.62 28.93 -6.55
CA ILE A 98 7.12 27.71 -5.92
C ILE A 98 6.41 26.93 -7.02
N PHE A 99 6.60 25.62 -7.06
CA PHE A 99 5.88 24.72 -7.95
C PHE A 99 5.21 23.64 -7.10
N MET A 100 3.91 23.44 -7.27
CA MET A 100 3.14 22.55 -6.40
C MET A 100 1.98 21.87 -7.13
N ILE A 101 1.70 20.66 -6.68
CA ILE A 101 0.52 19.86 -7.05
C ILE A 101 -0.16 19.36 -5.77
N PRO A 102 -1.45 18.98 -5.81
CA PRO A 102 -2.10 18.35 -4.67
C PRO A 102 -1.64 16.89 -4.50
N GLY A 103 -1.62 16.43 -3.25
CA GLY A 103 -1.55 15.02 -2.88
C GLY A 103 -2.93 14.44 -2.59
N ASN A 104 -2.98 13.16 -2.24
CA ASN A 104 -4.26 12.48 -2.02
C ASN A 104 -5.02 12.97 -0.78
N HIS A 105 -4.36 13.68 0.15
CA HIS A 105 -5.00 14.23 1.33
C HIS A 105 -5.57 15.64 1.14
N ASP A 106 -5.18 16.37 0.10
CA ASP A 106 -5.41 17.82 0.01
C ASP A 106 -6.83 18.20 -0.46
N ILE A 107 -7.39 17.47 -1.43
CA ILE A 107 -8.62 17.88 -2.13
C ILE A 107 -9.79 16.95 -1.78
N ASN A 108 -10.96 17.56 -1.55
CA ASN A 108 -12.24 16.89 -1.29
C ASN A 108 -12.21 15.85 -0.16
N ASN A 109 -11.29 16.00 0.78
CA ASN A 109 -11.06 15.01 1.81
C ASN A 109 -12.18 15.03 2.87
N HIS A 110 -12.93 13.94 3.00
CA HIS A 110 -14.06 13.87 3.94
C HIS A 110 -13.65 13.64 5.40
N ARG A 111 -12.35 13.47 5.66
CA ARG A 111 -11.76 13.26 6.98
C ARG A 111 -11.31 14.57 7.65
N SER A 112 -11.43 15.72 6.98
CA SER A 112 -11.13 17.03 7.58
C SER A 112 -11.82 17.21 8.93
N TYR A 113 -11.04 17.48 9.98
CA TYR A 113 -11.54 17.52 11.35
C TYR A 113 -11.00 18.72 12.15
N ASP A 114 -11.87 19.37 12.92
CA ASP A 114 -11.52 20.36 13.93
C ASP A 114 -11.50 19.66 15.29
N TYR A 115 -10.32 19.18 15.68
CA TYR A 115 -10.08 18.47 16.94
C TYR A 115 -10.24 19.37 18.17
N LYS A 116 -10.20 20.69 18.00
CA LYS A 116 -10.43 21.64 19.09
C LYS A 116 -11.91 21.73 19.45
N LYS A 117 -12.78 21.68 18.45
CA LYS A 117 -14.24 21.67 18.62
C LYS A 117 -14.85 20.27 18.61
N ASP A 118 -14.06 19.26 18.31
CA ASP A 118 -14.45 17.85 18.20
C ASP A 118 -15.55 17.60 17.17
N GLN A 119 -15.38 18.15 15.96
CA GLN A 119 -16.34 18.02 14.86
C GLN A 119 -15.64 18.04 13.50
N LYS A 120 -16.35 17.58 12.46
CA LYS A 120 -15.89 17.77 11.08
C LYS A 120 -15.71 19.26 10.77
N THR A 121 -14.70 19.56 9.97
CA THR A 121 -14.46 20.91 9.46
C THR A 121 -14.58 20.94 7.94
N LYS A 122 -14.56 22.15 7.38
CA LYS A 122 -14.63 22.37 5.94
C LYS A 122 -13.36 21.81 5.27
N ASN A 123 -13.56 21.00 4.24
CA ASN A 123 -12.51 20.56 3.33
C ASN A 123 -12.33 21.53 2.16
N VAL A 124 -11.39 21.26 1.26
CA VAL A 124 -11.09 22.13 0.11
C VAL A 124 -11.51 21.46 -1.19
N SER A 125 -12.35 22.13 -2.00
CA SER A 125 -12.64 21.71 -3.37
C SER A 125 -11.52 22.10 -4.36
N PRO A 126 -11.45 21.52 -5.57
CA PRO A 126 -10.43 21.91 -6.56
C PRO A 126 -10.39 23.42 -6.81
N ARG A 127 -11.55 24.07 -7.02
CA ARG A 127 -11.60 25.53 -7.21
C ARG A 127 -11.06 26.30 -6.00
N GLU A 128 -11.40 25.89 -4.79
CA GLU A 128 -10.90 26.56 -3.58
C GLU A 128 -9.40 26.32 -3.37
N PHE A 129 -8.89 25.16 -3.73
CA PHE A 129 -7.45 24.87 -3.70
C PHE A 129 -6.69 25.83 -4.63
N GLU A 130 -7.20 25.99 -5.85
CA GLU A 130 -6.66 26.97 -6.80
C GLU A 130 -6.72 28.39 -6.27
N GLU A 131 -7.84 28.81 -5.66
CA GLU A 131 -8.00 30.15 -5.09
C GLU A 131 -7.03 30.41 -3.94
N ILE A 132 -6.81 29.42 -3.06
CA ILE A 132 -5.88 29.54 -1.92
C ILE A 132 -4.43 29.69 -2.39
N TYR A 133 -4.06 28.99 -3.47
CA TYR A 133 -2.69 28.95 -3.99
C TYR A 133 -2.52 29.75 -5.30
N ASP A 134 -3.40 30.71 -5.58
CA ASP A 134 -3.41 31.44 -6.85
C ASP A 134 -2.10 32.20 -7.14
N PHE A 135 -1.43 32.67 -6.09
CA PHE A 135 -0.13 33.36 -6.13
C PHE A 135 1.01 32.46 -6.59
N ILE A 136 0.78 31.15 -6.63
CA ILE A 136 1.68 30.13 -7.20
C ILE A 136 1.23 29.81 -8.64
N TYR A 137 -0.06 29.57 -8.85
CA TYR A 137 -0.59 29.17 -10.16
C TYR A 137 -0.65 30.28 -11.23
N LYS A 138 -0.55 31.55 -10.82
CA LYS A 138 -0.47 32.71 -11.73
C LYS A 138 0.96 33.17 -11.98
N ASP A 139 1.96 32.40 -11.56
CA ASP A 139 3.35 32.74 -11.78
C ASP A 139 3.73 32.62 -13.26
N ASP A 140 4.49 33.60 -13.77
CA ASP A 140 4.88 33.72 -15.18
C ASP A 140 5.83 32.60 -15.66
N SER A 141 6.40 31.83 -14.73
CA SER A 141 7.15 30.62 -15.06
C SER A 141 6.27 29.45 -15.50
N ILE A 142 4.95 29.48 -15.23
CA ILE A 142 4.01 28.47 -15.70
C ILE A 142 3.64 28.79 -17.16
N VAL A 143 3.92 27.83 -18.04
CA VAL A 143 3.75 27.97 -19.49
C VAL A 143 2.35 27.55 -19.92
N GLU A 144 1.87 26.41 -19.41
CA GLU A 144 0.59 25.84 -19.82
C GLU A 144 0.09 24.85 -18.77
N PHE A 145 -1.20 24.92 -18.40
CA PHE A 145 -1.84 23.86 -17.64
C PHE A 145 -2.45 22.81 -18.57
N PHE A 146 -2.43 21.54 -18.15
CA PHE A 146 -3.11 20.45 -18.85
C PHE A 146 -4.59 20.78 -19.07
N ARG A 147 -5.25 21.37 -18.06
CA ARG A 147 -6.68 21.76 -18.13
C ARG A 147 -7.02 22.76 -19.23
N ASP A 148 -6.02 23.51 -19.71
CA ASP A 148 -6.19 24.51 -20.76
C ASP A 148 -5.99 23.92 -22.17
N SER A 149 -5.44 22.70 -22.27
CA SER A 149 -5.18 21.99 -23.52
C SER A 149 -6.47 21.48 -24.18
N ASP A 150 -6.44 21.31 -25.50
CA ASP A 150 -7.57 20.75 -26.25
C ASP A 150 -7.76 19.24 -25.98
N ILE A 151 -6.68 18.55 -25.59
CA ILE A 151 -6.72 17.17 -25.10
C ILE A 151 -7.60 17.10 -23.85
N PHE A 152 -7.36 17.94 -22.86
CA PHE A 152 -8.15 17.94 -21.63
C PHE A 152 -9.59 18.38 -21.85
N LYS A 153 -9.85 19.40 -22.67
CA LYS A 153 -11.24 19.82 -22.96
C LYS A 153 -12.06 18.69 -23.57
N SER A 154 -11.45 17.95 -24.50
CA SER A 154 -12.07 16.77 -25.13
C SER A 154 -12.26 15.63 -24.12
N TYR A 155 -11.26 15.42 -23.26
CA TYR A 155 -11.31 14.45 -22.17
C TYR A 155 -12.44 14.74 -21.17
N LEU A 156 -12.53 15.98 -20.70
CA LEU A 156 -13.53 16.44 -19.75
C LEU A 156 -14.95 16.29 -20.31
N ASP A 157 -15.18 16.69 -21.57
CA ASP A 157 -16.48 16.51 -22.23
C ASP A 157 -16.90 15.02 -22.29
N LYS A 158 -15.96 14.13 -22.63
CA LYS A 158 -16.18 12.69 -22.62
C LYS A 158 -16.49 12.17 -21.21
N VAL A 159 -15.70 12.55 -20.21
CA VAL A 159 -15.89 12.15 -18.80
C VAL A 159 -17.26 12.60 -18.29
N ASN A 160 -17.63 13.85 -18.53
CA ASN A 160 -18.93 14.39 -18.12
C ASN A 160 -20.11 13.64 -18.76
N LYS A 161 -20.00 13.25 -20.04
CA LYS A 161 -21.03 12.47 -20.73
C LYS A 161 -21.12 11.03 -20.24
N ILE A 162 -19.98 10.38 -19.98
CA ILE A 162 -19.95 8.96 -19.53
C ILE A 162 -20.58 8.82 -18.14
N TYR A 163 -20.30 9.75 -17.24
CA TYR A 163 -20.72 9.65 -15.84
C TYR A 163 -21.89 10.56 -15.45
N ASP A 164 -22.51 11.27 -16.40
CA ASP A 164 -23.63 12.20 -16.18
C ASP A 164 -23.39 13.16 -15.00
N ARG A 165 -22.23 13.84 -15.05
CA ARG A 165 -21.72 14.61 -13.90
C ARG A 165 -22.51 15.90 -13.70
N SER A 166 -22.80 16.22 -12.45
CA SER A 166 -23.50 17.46 -12.09
C SER A 166 -22.65 18.71 -12.38
N ASP A 167 -23.31 19.87 -12.49
CA ASP A 167 -22.67 21.18 -12.67
C ASP A 167 -21.61 21.51 -11.60
N GLU A 168 -21.77 20.93 -10.41
CA GLU A 168 -20.81 21.10 -9.31
C GLU A 168 -19.44 20.48 -9.63
N PHE A 169 -19.39 19.40 -10.40
CA PHE A 169 -18.15 18.65 -10.66
C PHE A 169 -17.70 18.68 -12.12
N SER A 170 -18.57 19.10 -13.04
CA SER A 170 -18.33 19.03 -14.49
C SER A 170 -17.21 19.92 -15.02
N TYR A 171 -16.60 20.78 -14.18
CA TYR A 171 -15.53 21.69 -14.58
C TYR A 171 -14.11 21.10 -14.48
N TYR A 172 -13.93 19.94 -13.86
CA TYR A 172 -12.62 19.30 -13.70
C TYR A 172 -12.69 17.79 -13.93
N ALA A 173 -11.59 17.18 -14.32
CA ALA A 173 -11.37 15.74 -14.42
C ALA A 173 -9.97 15.42 -13.89
N HIS A 174 -9.53 14.16 -13.95
CA HIS A 174 -8.24 13.74 -13.43
C HIS A 174 -7.09 14.54 -14.05
N GLY A 175 -6.09 14.87 -13.24
CA GLY A 175 -4.92 15.63 -13.66
C GLY A 175 -5.13 17.14 -13.79
N TYR A 176 -6.25 17.70 -13.31
CA TYR A 176 -6.62 19.12 -13.44
C TYR A 176 -5.50 20.09 -13.03
N PHE A 177 -4.70 19.77 -12.01
CA PHE A 177 -3.58 20.59 -11.55
C PHE A 177 -2.23 20.28 -12.22
N SER A 178 -2.22 19.54 -13.32
CA SER A 178 -0.97 19.31 -14.07
C SER A 178 -0.61 20.52 -14.91
N TYR A 179 0.68 20.86 -14.98
CA TYR A 179 1.16 21.99 -15.76
C TYR A 179 2.65 21.90 -16.08
N LEU A 180 3.05 22.59 -17.16
CA LEU A 180 4.42 22.80 -17.55
C LEU A 180 4.89 24.14 -16.97
N ALA A 181 5.96 24.13 -16.20
CA ALA A 181 6.72 25.32 -15.86
C ALA A 181 8.08 25.33 -16.56
N ARG A 182 8.62 26.52 -16.83
CA ARG A 182 9.94 26.70 -17.42
C ARG A 182 10.72 27.76 -16.65
N ILE A 183 11.91 27.38 -16.21
CA ILE A 183 12.87 28.29 -15.59
C ILE A 183 14.11 28.45 -16.48
N LYS A 184 14.68 29.66 -16.49
CA LYS A 184 15.96 29.95 -17.13
C LYS A 184 16.95 30.44 -16.09
N LYS A 185 18.00 29.65 -15.83
CA LYS A 185 19.06 30.02 -14.87
C LYS A 185 19.81 31.28 -15.30
N ASN A 186 19.98 31.48 -16.60
CA ASN A 186 20.57 32.69 -17.17
C ASN A 186 19.70 33.19 -18.34
N PRO A 187 19.20 34.44 -18.31
CA PRO A 187 18.39 34.99 -19.41
C PRO A 187 19.07 34.94 -20.78
N SER A 188 20.41 34.90 -20.82
CA SER A 188 21.21 34.81 -22.05
C SER A 188 21.38 33.40 -22.60
N THR A 189 21.00 32.34 -21.86
CA THR A 189 21.05 30.97 -22.38
C THR A 189 19.80 30.63 -23.18
N GLU A 190 19.98 29.92 -24.29
CA GLU A 190 18.86 29.44 -25.11
C GLU A 190 18.09 28.31 -24.41
N ASN A 191 18.80 27.44 -23.69
CA ASN A 191 18.27 26.35 -22.89
C ASN A 191 17.89 26.78 -21.46
N GLY A 192 17.01 26.00 -20.83
CA GLY A 192 16.57 26.13 -19.46
C GLY A 192 16.16 24.79 -18.85
N LEU A 193 15.37 24.83 -17.79
CA LEU A 193 14.76 23.66 -17.17
C LEU A 193 13.23 23.75 -17.33
N SER A 194 12.66 22.72 -17.95
CA SER A 194 11.23 22.46 -18.00
C SER A 194 10.86 21.48 -16.89
N ILE A 195 9.91 21.89 -16.05
CA ILE A 195 9.38 21.12 -14.94
C ILE A 195 7.94 20.78 -15.30
N ILE A 196 7.65 19.49 -15.49
CA ILE A 196 6.29 19.01 -15.74
C ILE A 196 5.74 18.54 -14.40
N MET A 197 4.81 19.31 -13.86
CA MET A 197 4.11 19.01 -12.63
C MET A 197 2.90 18.14 -12.98
N VAL A 198 2.85 16.93 -12.44
CA VAL A 198 1.89 15.87 -12.79
C VAL A 198 1.00 15.59 -11.60
N ASP A 199 -0.23 16.08 -11.67
CA ASP A 199 -1.24 15.77 -10.68
C ASP A 199 -1.70 14.32 -10.85
N THR A 200 -1.34 13.48 -9.88
CA THR A 200 -1.64 12.05 -9.86
C THR A 200 -2.75 11.70 -8.85
N SER A 201 -3.28 12.70 -8.15
CA SER A 201 -4.24 12.51 -7.07
C SER A 201 -5.64 12.26 -7.63
N ILE A 202 -6.33 11.26 -7.07
CA ILE A 202 -7.66 10.86 -7.55
C ILE A 202 -8.73 11.55 -6.70
N TYR A 203 -9.39 12.54 -7.30
CA TYR A 203 -10.50 13.28 -6.69
C TYR A 203 -11.71 13.52 -7.61
N SER A 204 -11.71 12.86 -8.78
CA SER A 204 -12.75 12.93 -9.82
C SER A 204 -13.27 11.54 -10.22
N ALA A 205 -14.49 11.48 -10.75
CA ALA A 205 -15.20 10.23 -11.07
C ALA A 205 -14.52 9.34 -12.15
N ASP A 206 -13.72 9.91 -13.03
CA ASP A 206 -13.04 9.20 -14.11
C ASP A 206 -12.00 8.18 -13.63
N THR A 207 -11.33 8.44 -12.51
CA THR A 207 -10.29 7.56 -11.96
C THR A 207 -10.64 6.99 -10.57
N GLU A 208 -11.71 7.45 -9.92
CA GLU A 208 -12.23 6.84 -8.69
C GLU A 208 -12.87 5.47 -8.96
N GLU A 209 -12.60 4.48 -8.11
CA GLU A 209 -12.98 3.07 -8.33
C GLU A 209 -14.49 2.87 -8.53
N LYS A 210 -15.33 3.73 -7.93
CA LYS A 210 -16.79 3.68 -8.02
C LYS A 210 -17.38 4.83 -8.83
N HIS A 211 -16.54 5.56 -9.54
CA HIS A 211 -16.91 6.70 -10.37
C HIS A 211 -17.70 7.78 -9.64
N ARG A 212 -17.27 8.10 -8.42
CA ARG A 212 -17.87 9.17 -7.61
C ARG A 212 -16.95 10.38 -7.56
N ASP A 213 -17.54 11.55 -7.78
CA ASP A 213 -16.87 12.82 -7.54
C ASP A 213 -16.73 13.17 -6.07
N GLY A 214 -15.82 14.13 -5.82
CA GLY A 214 -15.66 14.73 -4.51
C GLY A 214 -15.05 13.77 -3.50
N ARG A 215 -14.30 12.74 -3.91
CA ARG A 215 -13.76 11.69 -3.03
C ARG A 215 -12.24 11.70 -2.97
N GLU A 216 -11.67 11.55 -1.79
CA GLU A 216 -10.26 11.27 -1.59
C GLU A 216 -9.94 9.78 -1.81
N ASN A 217 -8.77 9.48 -2.38
CA ASN A 217 -8.29 8.12 -2.60
C ASN A 217 -6.79 8.03 -2.37
N ILE A 218 -6.35 7.05 -1.58
CA ILE A 218 -4.93 6.76 -1.34
C ILE A 218 -4.15 6.41 -2.62
N PRO A 219 -4.66 5.58 -3.56
CA PRO A 219 -3.93 5.31 -4.80
C PRO A 219 -3.95 6.49 -5.77
N GLY A 220 -2.86 6.62 -6.52
CA GLY A 220 -2.73 7.59 -7.60
C GLY A 220 -3.14 7.03 -8.95
N SER A 221 -3.29 7.91 -9.93
CA SER A 221 -3.52 7.53 -11.33
C SER A 221 -2.80 8.50 -12.28
N ILE A 222 -2.51 8.03 -13.47
CA ILE A 222 -2.11 8.86 -14.61
C ILE A 222 -2.89 8.39 -15.84
N THR A 223 -3.64 9.30 -16.47
CA THR A 223 -4.52 8.94 -17.58
C THR A 223 -3.80 8.99 -18.92
N LEU A 224 -4.29 8.26 -19.92
CA LEU A 224 -3.72 8.28 -21.27
C LEU A 224 -3.72 9.70 -21.85
N GLU A 225 -4.80 10.46 -21.65
CA GLU A 225 -4.91 11.85 -22.09
C GLU A 225 -3.87 12.76 -21.42
N GLN A 226 -3.59 12.55 -20.14
CA GLN A 226 -2.52 13.25 -19.43
C GLN A 226 -1.14 12.88 -19.99
N ILE A 227 -0.89 11.59 -20.27
CA ILE A 227 0.36 11.11 -20.88
C ILE A 227 0.58 11.72 -22.26
N ARG A 228 -0.45 11.76 -23.12
CA ARG A 228 -0.38 12.41 -24.45
C ARG A 228 0.08 13.85 -24.33
N TRP A 229 -0.54 14.62 -23.45
CA TRP A 229 -0.15 16.01 -23.19
C TRP A 229 1.28 16.12 -22.65
N ILE A 230 1.68 15.27 -21.71
CA ILE A 230 3.05 15.24 -21.18
C ILE A 230 4.06 14.98 -22.30
N VAL A 231 3.79 14.03 -23.21
CA VAL A 231 4.66 13.72 -24.36
C VAL A 231 4.82 14.93 -25.28
N GLU A 232 3.74 15.66 -25.59
CA GLU A 232 3.81 16.91 -26.37
C GLU A 232 4.69 17.96 -25.65
N LYS A 233 4.50 18.14 -24.34
CA LYS A 233 5.30 19.10 -23.57
C LYS A 233 6.77 18.71 -23.46
N ILE A 234 7.08 17.41 -23.38
CA ILE A 234 8.47 16.91 -23.44
C ILE A 234 9.10 17.25 -24.78
N GLU A 235 8.42 16.96 -25.90
CA GLU A 235 8.90 17.27 -27.24
C GLU A 235 9.21 18.77 -27.41
N GLU A 236 8.27 19.64 -27.01
CA GLU A 236 8.47 21.08 -27.05
C GLU A 236 9.66 21.55 -26.19
N ALA A 237 9.84 20.97 -25.01
CA ALA A 237 10.98 21.27 -24.14
C ALA A 237 12.31 20.82 -24.76
N LYS A 238 12.36 19.62 -25.35
CA LYS A 238 13.54 19.11 -26.06
C LYS A 238 13.87 19.93 -27.31
N ALA A 239 12.87 20.42 -28.04
CA ALA A 239 13.07 21.34 -29.16
C ALA A 239 13.75 22.65 -28.72
N ARG A 240 13.50 23.09 -27.48
CA ARG A 240 14.18 24.23 -26.82
C ARG A 240 15.51 23.87 -26.16
N LYS A 241 15.95 22.61 -26.26
CA LYS A 241 17.13 22.05 -25.57
C LYS A 241 17.04 22.16 -24.04
N ASP A 242 15.84 22.24 -23.50
CA ASP A 242 15.63 22.31 -22.05
C ASP A 242 15.92 20.95 -21.40
N MET A 243 16.46 20.96 -20.18
CA MET A 243 16.38 19.80 -19.30
C MET A 243 14.91 19.58 -18.94
N VAL A 244 14.47 18.32 -18.88
CA VAL A 244 13.09 18.00 -18.47
C VAL A 244 13.13 17.18 -17.19
N ILE A 245 12.41 17.65 -16.17
CA ILE A 245 12.10 16.88 -14.97
C ILE A 245 10.59 16.75 -14.83
N LEU A 246 10.15 15.61 -14.32
CA LEU A 246 8.77 15.39 -13.91
C LEU A 246 8.68 15.48 -12.39
N VAL A 247 7.54 15.94 -11.89
CA VAL A 247 7.22 15.94 -10.46
C VAL A 247 5.82 15.37 -10.31
N ALA A 248 5.65 14.34 -9.51
CA ALA A 248 4.36 13.74 -9.21
C ALA A 248 4.24 13.53 -7.69
N HIS A 249 3.02 13.41 -7.17
CA HIS A 249 2.86 13.03 -5.76
C HIS A 249 3.11 11.53 -5.58
N HIS A 250 2.45 10.69 -6.39
CA HIS A 250 2.61 9.25 -6.36
C HIS A 250 3.82 8.79 -7.19
N ALA A 251 4.47 7.70 -6.75
CA ALA A 251 5.54 7.08 -7.51
C ALA A 251 5.02 6.43 -8.82
N LEU A 252 5.81 6.56 -9.88
CA LEU A 252 5.53 6.01 -11.21
C LEU A 252 6.04 4.58 -11.37
N VAL A 253 7.00 4.19 -10.55
CA VAL A 253 7.49 2.82 -10.39
C VAL A 253 7.73 2.53 -8.91
N PRO A 254 7.74 1.25 -8.49
CA PRO A 254 8.07 0.90 -7.12
C PRO A 254 9.52 1.28 -6.76
N ASN A 255 9.70 1.94 -5.61
CA ASN A 255 10.97 2.45 -5.06
C ASN A 255 11.73 1.46 -4.16
N PHE A 256 11.09 0.38 -3.68
CA PHE A 256 11.80 -0.76 -3.05
C PHE A 256 11.26 -2.13 -3.50
N ARG A 257 12.07 -3.20 -3.38
CA ARG A 257 11.74 -4.51 -3.94
C ARG A 257 10.58 -5.07 -3.13
N ASN A 258 9.48 -5.40 -3.81
CA ASN A 258 8.21 -5.83 -3.19
C ASN A 258 7.39 -4.71 -2.51
N GLN A 259 7.62 -3.43 -2.81
CA GLN A 259 6.71 -2.36 -2.41
C GLN A 259 5.27 -2.64 -2.86
N GLU A 260 5.07 -3.22 -4.05
CA GLU A 260 3.75 -3.67 -4.53
C GLU A 260 3.07 -4.71 -3.62
N VAL A 261 3.85 -5.49 -2.87
CA VAL A 261 3.38 -6.60 -2.04
C VAL A 261 2.89 -6.08 -0.69
N ALA A 262 3.49 -5.01 -0.16
CA ALA A 262 3.21 -4.45 1.17
C ALA A 262 2.54 -3.05 1.16
N PHE A 263 2.63 -2.31 0.05
CA PHE A 263 2.27 -0.90 -0.11
C PHE A 263 1.74 -0.60 -1.53
N SER A 264 0.87 -1.47 -2.08
CA SER A 264 0.30 -1.27 -3.42
C SER A 264 -0.48 0.04 -3.66
N PRO A 265 -1.14 0.69 -2.68
CA PRO A 265 -1.84 1.95 -2.95
C PRO A 265 -0.91 3.17 -2.96
N PHE A 266 0.42 3.01 -2.91
CA PHE A 266 1.38 4.11 -2.85
C PHE A 266 2.09 4.41 -4.19
N ILE A 267 1.66 3.76 -5.27
CA ILE A 267 2.10 3.97 -6.65
C ILE A 267 0.87 4.28 -7.53
N ILE A 268 1.09 4.82 -8.73
CA ILE A 268 -0.01 4.98 -9.70
C ILE A 268 -0.58 3.62 -10.12
N LYS A 269 -1.90 3.56 -10.40
CA LYS A 269 -2.59 2.33 -10.82
C LYS A 269 -2.02 1.76 -12.12
N GLU A 270 -1.64 2.63 -13.05
CA GLU A 270 -1.27 2.30 -14.43
C GLU A 270 0.23 1.97 -14.59
N TRP A 271 1.01 1.90 -13.51
CA TRP A 271 2.46 1.79 -13.57
C TRP A 271 2.98 0.60 -14.41
N ARG A 272 2.21 -0.50 -14.45
CA ARG A 272 2.47 -1.73 -15.24
C ARG A 272 1.57 -1.88 -16.46
N GLU A 273 0.65 -0.94 -16.66
CA GLU A 273 -0.28 -0.99 -17.78
C GLU A 273 0.44 -0.70 -19.08
N VAL A 274 0.31 -1.60 -20.05
CA VAL A 274 0.79 -1.37 -21.41
C VAL A 274 -0.26 -0.54 -22.13
N LEU A 275 0.09 0.70 -22.47
CA LEU A 275 -0.83 1.66 -23.05
C LEU A 275 -1.07 1.37 -24.54
N GLU A 276 -2.32 1.51 -24.98
CA GLU A 276 -2.70 1.43 -26.39
C GLU A 276 -2.97 2.84 -26.93
N ASP A 277 -2.27 3.23 -28.01
CA ASP A 277 -2.37 4.56 -28.60
C ASP A 277 -2.05 4.56 -30.11
N ASP A 278 -2.45 5.61 -30.82
CA ASP A 278 -2.03 5.83 -32.21
C ASP A 278 -0.62 6.45 -32.26
N ASP A 279 -0.19 7.16 -31.21
CA ASP A 279 1.15 7.70 -31.09
C ASP A 279 2.16 6.57 -30.77
N PRO A 280 3.12 6.27 -31.66
CA PRO A 280 4.10 5.20 -31.46
C PRO A 280 5.06 5.46 -30.28
N ARG A 281 5.14 6.71 -29.78
CA ARG A 281 5.90 7.03 -28.57
C ARG A 281 5.23 6.47 -27.31
N ILE A 282 3.91 6.28 -27.35
CA ILE A 282 3.07 5.83 -26.24
C ILE A 282 2.68 4.35 -26.41
N ASN A 283 2.26 3.97 -27.61
CA ASN A 283 1.69 2.66 -27.88
C ASN A 283 2.63 1.50 -27.53
N GLY A 284 2.09 0.49 -26.84
CA GLY A 284 2.83 -0.70 -26.44
C GLY A 284 3.82 -0.47 -25.30
N LYS A 285 3.69 0.62 -24.55
CA LYS A 285 4.61 1.00 -23.46
C LYS A 285 3.90 1.30 -22.16
N THR A 286 4.57 1.09 -21.03
CA THR A 286 4.13 1.55 -19.71
C THR A 286 4.39 3.06 -19.52
N PRO A 287 3.74 3.74 -18.57
CA PRO A 287 3.95 5.19 -18.37
C PRO A 287 5.44 5.55 -18.19
N ILE A 288 6.19 4.80 -17.37
CA ILE A 288 7.61 5.07 -17.14
C ILE A 288 8.46 4.83 -18.40
N GLN A 289 8.11 3.83 -19.22
CA GLN A 289 8.75 3.55 -20.52
C GLN A 289 8.56 4.72 -21.48
N VAL A 290 7.34 5.25 -21.58
CA VAL A 290 7.05 6.43 -22.41
C VAL A 290 7.96 7.59 -22.03
N PHE A 291 8.05 7.91 -20.74
CA PHE A 291 8.87 9.03 -20.28
C PHE A 291 10.36 8.80 -20.47
N ALA A 292 10.85 7.59 -20.20
CA ALA A 292 12.25 7.23 -20.43
C ALA A 292 12.63 7.40 -21.91
N ASP A 293 11.82 6.87 -22.83
CA ASP A 293 12.06 6.92 -24.27
C ASP A 293 11.89 8.31 -24.87
N CYS A 294 11.06 9.17 -24.27
CA CYS A 294 10.97 10.59 -24.60
C CYS A 294 12.15 11.41 -24.01
N GLY A 295 13.08 10.76 -23.30
CA GLY A 295 14.33 11.37 -22.82
C GLY A 295 14.21 12.11 -21.50
N VAL A 296 13.22 11.79 -20.67
CA VAL A 296 13.15 12.23 -19.27
C VAL A 296 14.16 11.42 -18.45
N LYS A 297 14.94 12.11 -17.61
CA LYS A 297 15.95 11.47 -16.75
C LYS A 297 15.57 11.42 -15.29
N PHE A 298 14.81 12.38 -14.80
CA PHE A 298 14.46 12.47 -13.37
C PHE A 298 12.98 12.75 -13.19
N VAL A 299 12.37 11.99 -12.30
CA VAL A 299 11.03 12.18 -11.74
C VAL A 299 11.21 12.37 -10.25
N PHE A 300 10.57 13.37 -9.64
CA PHE A 300 10.58 13.55 -8.19
C PHE A 300 9.20 13.26 -7.61
N THR A 301 9.15 12.40 -6.59
CA THR A 301 7.90 11.87 -6.01
C THR A 301 7.85 11.96 -4.48
N GLY A 302 6.67 11.72 -3.90
CA GLY A 302 6.35 11.80 -2.46
C GLY A 302 5.50 10.61 -2.00
N HIS A 303 4.50 10.82 -1.13
CA HIS A 303 3.44 9.87 -0.71
C HIS A 303 3.85 8.72 0.22
N LEU A 304 4.90 7.96 -0.09
CA LEU A 304 5.32 6.83 0.78
C LEU A 304 6.06 7.27 2.04
N HIS A 305 6.43 8.55 2.11
CA HIS A 305 7.24 9.16 3.17
C HIS A 305 8.66 8.61 3.30
N GLU A 306 9.11 7.82 2.32
CA GLU A 306 10.45 7.23 2.26
C GLU A 306 11.41 8.09 1.43
N ASN A 307 12.70 8.06 1.77
CA ASN A 307 13.76 8.54 0.87
C ASN A 307 14.24 7.39 -0.01
N GLY A 308 13.50 7.11 -1.09
CA GLY A 308 13.79 6.03 -2.04
C GLY A 308 14.23 6.54 -3.41
N THR A 309 14.81 5.67 -4.23
CA THR A 309 15.00 5.92 -5.67
C THR A 309 14.84 4.63 -6.46
N ALA A 310 14.16 4.70 -7.59
CA ALA A 310 14.11 3.62 -8.57
C ALA A 310 14.72 4.09 -9.89
N LYS A 311 15.43 3.20 -10.58
CA LYS A 311 15.96 3.39 -11.92
C LYS A 311 15.25 2.43 -12.85
N TYR A 312 14.67 2.97 -13.90
CA TYR A 312 14.10 2.19 -14.99
C TYR A 312 14.94 2.40 -16.25
N THR A 313 15.34 1.31 -16.91
CA THR A 313 16.05 1.31 -18.19
C THR A 313 15.18 0.62 -19.23
N SER A 314 14.78 1.37 -20.26
CA SER A 314 13.96 0.85 -21.34
C SER A 314 14.73 -0.14 -22.24
N ALA A 315 14.00 -0.91 -23.05
CA ALA A 315 14.58 -1.78 -24.07
C ALA A 315 15.46 -1.03 -25.09
N LEU A 316 15.27 0.29 -25.24
CA LEU A 316 16.11 1.15 -26.08
C LEU A 316 17.39 1.64 -25.37
N GLY A 317 17.61 1.23 -24.12
CA GLY A 317 18.73 1.67 -23.28
C GLY A 317 18.55 3.03 -22.63
N ASN A 318 17.33 3.59 -22.63
CA ASN A 318 17.05 4.87 -21.99
C ASN A 318 16.78 4.69 -20.50
N SER A 319 17.65 5.25 -19.65
CA SER A 319 17.41 5.26 -18.20
C SER A 319 16.64 6.50 -17.73
N ILE A 320 15.76 6.32 -16.74
CA ILE A 320 15.02 7.33 -15.96
C ILE A 320 15.07 6.96 -14.47
N TYR A 321 15.14 7.96 -13.60
CA TYR A 321 15.16 7.80 -12.14
C TYR A 321 13.88 8.39 -11.53
N ASP A 322 13.11 7.59 -10.80
CA ASP A 322 12.03 8.03 -9.91
C ASP A 322 12.61 8.23 -8.51
N ILE A 323 12.65 9.47 -8.04
CA ILE A 323 13.35 9.90 -6.83
C ILE A 323 12.32 10.36 -5.81
N GLN A 324 12.07 9.51 -4.81
CA GLN A 324 11.10 9.78 -3.77
C GLN A 324 11.71 10.56 -2.61
N THR A 325 11.09 11.69 -2.24
CA THR A 325 11.50 12.50 -1.10
C THR A 325 10.62 12.15 0.09
N GLY A 326 11.22 11.83 1.24
CA GLY A 326 10.46 11.47 2.42
C GLY A 326 9.71 12.66 3.06
N SER A 327 8.86 12.36 4.04
CA SER A 327 8.02 13.35 4.70
C SER A 327 8.77 14.12 5.78
N THR A 328 8.58 15.45 5.83
CA THR A 328 9.12 16.29 6.91
C THR A 328 8.54 16.03 8.30
N ILE A 329 7.54 15.14 8.42
CA ILE A 329 6.91 14.76 9.70
C ILE A 329 6.97 13.25 9.99
N THR A 330 7.77 12.53 9.21
CA THR A 330 8.08 11.11 9.43
C THR A 330 9.59 10.94 9.49
N TYR A 331 10.10 10.05 10.35
CA TYR A 331 11.52 9.74 10.39
C TYR A 331 12.10 9.52 8.98
N PRO A 332 13.25 10.13 8.61
CA PRO A 332 14.13 10.98 9.43
C PRO A 332 13.93 12.50 9.25
N LEU A 333 12.76 12.95 8.80
CA LEU A 333 12.42 14.36 8.54
C LEU A 333 13.28 15.02 7.42
N PRO A 334 13.37 14.42 6.22
CA PRO A 334 14.23 14.88 5.14
C PRO A 334 13.69 16.10 4.38
N ILE A 335 14.61 16.85 3.79
CA ILE A 335 14.41 17.89 2.79
C ILE A 335 15.43 17.66 1.69
N ARG A 336 15.00 17.69 0.42
CA ARG A 336 15.90 17.44 -0.71
C ARG A 336 16.31 18.76 -1.35
N HIS A 337 17.59 18.88 -1.70
CA HIS A 337 18.17 20.03 -2.38
C HIS A 337 18.78 19.60 -3.71
N ILE A 338 18.62 20.42 -4.75
CA ILE A 338 19.11 20.15 -6.10
C ILE A 338 19.87 21.37 -6.60
N TYR A 339 21.09 21.13 -7.07
CA TYR A 339 21.89 22.10 -7.79
C TYR A 339 22.07 21.62 -9.24
N ILE A 340 21.83 22.51 -10.20
CA ILE A 340 21.86 22.22 -11.63
C ILE A 340 22.92 23.10 -12.28
N GLU A 341 23.97 22.49 -12.80
CA GLU A 341 25.00 23.18 -13.59
C GLU A 341 24.74 22.99 -15.08
N ASN A 342 24.58 24.10 -15.81
CA ASN A 342 24.37 24.09 -17.24
C ASN A 342 25.72 24.23 -17.97
N LYS A 343 26.21 23.16 -18.60
CA LYS A 343 27.48 23.17 -19.33
C LYS A 343 27.29 23.70 -20.75
N THR A 344 27.23 25.02 -20.90
CA THR A 344 26.93 25.70 -22.18
C THR A 344 28.06 25.75 -23.21
N SER A 345 29.17 25.03 -23.04
CA SER A 345 30.34 25.10 -23.95
C SER A 345 30.62 23.85 -24.78
N THR A 346 29.89 22.76 -24.58
CA THR A 346 30.00 21.52 -25.37
C THR A 346 28.59 20.96 -25.55
N ASP A 347 28.28 20.30 -26.66
CA ASP A 347 26.96 19.74 -27.00
C ASP A 347 26.38 18.68 -26.02
N HIS A 348 26.83 18.63 -24.75
CA HIS A 348 26.44 17.67 -23.75
C HIS A 348 26.24 18.29 -22.35
N GLY A 349 24.99 18.23 -21.88
CA GLY A 349 24.66 17.83 -20.50
C GLY A 349 24.44 18.94 -19.48
N PHE A 350 23.35 18.82 -18.72
CA PHE A 350 23.22 19.44 -17.40
C PHE A 350 23.86 18.48 -16.38
N ASP A 351 24.68 19.01 -15.46
CA ASP A 351 25.06 18.25 -14.27
C ASP A 351 24.05 18.53 -13.16
N VAL A 352 23.60 17.48 -12.49
CA VAL A 352 22.61 17.57 -11.41
C VAL A 352 23.23 16.99 -10.16
N PHE A 353 23.22 17.78 -9.10
CA PHE A 353 23.68 17.39 -7.77
C PHE A 353 22.49 17.39 -6.83
N VAL A 354 22.29 16.30 -6.12
CA VAL A 354 21.16 16.13 -5.18
C VAL A 354 21.72 15.87 -3.79
N ASN A 355 21.22 16.60 -2.79
CA ASN A 355 21.58 16.43 -1.39
C ASN A 355 20.31 16.30 -0.54
N THR A 356 20.36 15.49 0.52
CA THR A 356 19.26 15.39 1.50
C THR A 356 19.73 15.97 2.82
N GLU A 357 19.10 17.06 3.27
CA GLU A 357 19.30 17.65 4.60
C GLU A 357 18.17 17.18 5.53
N LEU A 358 18.49 16.87 6.79
CA LEU A 358 17.51 16.44 7.79
C LEU A 358 17.18 17.58 8.74
N ILE A 359 15.93 17.65 9.20
CA ILE A 359 15.58 18.53 10.32
C ILE A 359 16.29 18.01 11.57
N ASP A 360 17.26 18.79 12.07
CA ASP A 360 18.12 18.43 13.20
C ASP A 360 17.50 18.76 14.56
N LYS A 361 16.78 19.89 14.63
CA LYS A 361 16.14 20.42 15.83
C LYS A 361 14.97 21.32 15.45
N PHE A 362 13.99 21.40 16.34
CA PHE A 362 12.81 22.25 16.16
C PHE A 362 12.16 22.61 17.49
N ILE A 363 11.27 23.60 17.44
CA ILE A 363 10.47 24.04 18.60
C ILE A 363 9.02 23.97 18.16
N TYR A 364 8.17 23.29 18.93
CA TYR A 364 6.75 23.18 18.63
C TYR A 364 5.90 23.52 19.86
N THR A 365 4.62 23.76 19.61
CA THR A 365 3.61 23.96 20.64
C THR A 365 2.64 22.81 20.56
N ASP A 366 2.48 22.06 21.65
CA ASP A 366 1.55 20.94 21.70
C ASP A 366 0.08 21.40 21.75
N HIS A 367 -0.82 20.41 21.73
CA HIS A 367 -2.26 20.62 21.81
C HIS A 367 -2.77 21.05 23.20
N TYR A 368 -1.90 21.13 24.21
CA TYR A 368 -2.15 21.78 25.50
C TYR A 368 -1.67 23.24 25.53
N GLY A 369 -1.06 23.73 24.44
CA GLY A 369 -0.46 25.06 24.37
C GLY A 369 0.92 25.15 25.04
N LYS A 370 1.55 24.02 25.36
CA LYS A 370 2.88 23.99 25.96
C LYS A 370 3.95 23.97 24.88
N HIS A 371 4.99 24.78 25.08
CA HIS A 371 6.14 24.82 24.19
C HIS A 371 7.15 23.72 24.54
N HIS A 372 7.65 23.05 23.50
CA HIS A 372 8.67 22.01 23.60
C HIS A 372 9.83 22.34 22.69
N LYS A 373 11.04 22.11 23.19
CA LYS A 373 12.28 22.26 22.42
C LYS A 373 12.87 20.87 22.20
N VAL A 374 13.03 20.50 20.94
CA VAL A 374 13.62 19.24 20.51
C VAL A 374 15.01 19.56 19.96
N ASP A 375 16.04 19.22 20.73
CA ASP A 375 17.45 19.45 20.38
C ASP A 375 18.06 18.31 19.54
N ASP A 376 17.41 17.15 19.54
CA ASP A 376 17.75 15.99 18.70
C ASP A 376 16.45 15.43 18.10
N ALA A 377 16.14 15.86 16.89
CA ALA A 377 14.92 15.47 16.19
C ALA A 377 14.92 13.99 15.77
N ILE A 378 16.09 13.40 15.58
CA ILE A 378 16.24 11.99 15.21
C ILE A 378 15.90 11.11 16.40
N LEU A 379 16.46 11.39 17.58
CA LEU A 379 16.10 10.66 18.79
C LEU A 379 14.61 10.83 19.13
N TYR A 380 14.10 12.06 19.05
CA TYR A 380 12.70 12.38 19.31
C TYR A 380 11.73 11.62 18.40
N THR A 381 11.99 11.63 17.09
CA THR A 381 11.15 10.86 16.13
C THR A 381 11.20 9.37 16.41
N MET A 382 12.36 8.82 16.76
CA MET A 382 12.49 7.41 17.11
C MET A 382 11.77 7.00 18.41
N THR A 383 11.56 7.94 19.35
CA THR A 383 10.87 7.68 20.62
C THR A 383 9.37 7.94 20.55
N ASP A 384 8.94 8.97 19.82
CA ASP A 384 7.58 9.49 19.86
C ASP A 384 6.73 9.11 18.63
N GLN A 385 7.33 8.55 17.57
CA GLN A 385 6.56 7.88 16.53
C GLN A 385 6.14 6.47 16.99
N LEU A 386 4.93 6.06 16.58
CA LEU A 386 4.36 4.74 16.91
C LEU A 386 5.35 3.61 16.60
N SER A 387 5.51 2.70 17.57
CA SER A 387 6.33 1.50 17.38
C SER A 387 5.68 0.54 16.39
N LEU A 388 6.43 -0.45 15.88
CA LEU A 388 5.85 -1.51 15.05
C LEU A 388 4.67 -2.19 15.75
N ASN A 389 4.74 -2.31 17.08
CA ASN A 389 3.68 -2.92 17.87
C ASN A 389 2.39 -2.11 17.81
N ASP A 390 2.50 -0.80 18.00
CA ASP A 390 1.36 0.11 17.96
C ASP A 390 0.75 0.13 16.57
N VAL A 391 1.58 0.14 15.52
CA VAL A 391 1.12 0.07 14.14
C VAL A 391 0.32 -1.20 13.85
N ILE A 392 0.81 -2.36 14.29
CA ILE A 392 0.14 -3.64 14.05
C ILE A 392 -1.13 -3.77 14.88
N HIS A 393 -1.09 -3.43 16.17
CA HIS A 393 -2.27 -3.48 17.03
C HIS A 393 -3.36 -2.49 16.60
N ASN A 394 -2.97 -1.27 16.19
CA ASN A 394 -3.92 -0.30 15.68
C ASN A 394 -4.48 -0.70 14.31
N TYR A 395 -3.67 -1.31 13.44
CA TYR A 395 -4.12 -1.85 12.17
C TYR A 395 -5.15 -2.99 12.36
N ILE A 396 -4.88 -3.93 13.27
CA ILE A 396 -5.81 -5.02 13.63
C ILE A 396 -7.13 -4.44 14.13
N ARG A 397 -7.08 -3.42 15.01
CA ARG A 397 -8.27 -2.73 15.52
C ARG A 397 -9.04 -1.94 14.44
N ILE A 398 -8.34 -1.27 13.53
CA ILE A 398 -8.95 -0.50 12.43
C ILE A 398 -9.65 -1.43 11.44
N GLN A 399 -9.00 -2.55 11.07
CA GLN A 399 -9.64 -3.54 10.20
C GLN A 399 -10.84 -4.17 10.89
N ALA A 400 -10.73 -4.53 12.16
CA ALA A 400 -11.81 -5.14 12.89
C ALA A 400 -13.02 -4.20 13.11
N ASN A 401 -12.80 -2.91 13.31
CA ASN A 401 -13.86 -1.91 13.40
C ASN A 401 -14.37 -1.44 12.02
N ASN A 402 -13.94 -2.09 10.93
CA ASN A 402 -14.45 -1.79 9.59
C ASN A 402 -15.94 -2.18 9.53
N PRO A 403 -16.86 -1.25 9.17
CA PRO A 403 -18.28 -1.54 9.05
C PRO A 403 -18.62 -2.67 8.05
N LYS A 404 -17.66 -3.03 7.17
CA LYS A 404 -17.75 -4.19 6.29
C LYS A 404 -17.65 -5.53 7.04
N LEU A 405 -16.89 -5.60 8.14
CA LEU A 405 -16.76 -6.81 8.96
C LEU A 405 -17.99 -7.06 9.82
N ASP A 406 -18.65 -6.00 10.31
CA ASP A 406 -19.94 -6.10 11.02
C ASP A 406 -21.08 -6.66 10.15
N LYS A 407 -20.94 -6.57 8.82
CA LYS A 407 -21.93 -7.02 7.82
C LYS A 407 -21.40 -8.16 6.94
N LEU A 408 -20.31 -8.81 7.35
CA LEU A 408 -19.64 -9.80 6.54
C LEU A 408 -20.46 -11.09 6.47
N HIS A 409 -20.93 -11.41 5.27
CA HIS A 409 -21.52 -12.71 4.98
C HIS A 409 -20.44 -13.57 4.32
N PHE A 410 -19.81 -14.48 5.07
CA PHE A 410 -18.70 -15.29 4.59
C PHE A 410 -19.02 -16.02 3.29
N LYS A 411 -20.25 -16.56 3.18
CA LYS A 411 -20.71 -17.22 1.95
C LYS A 411 -20.68 -16.26 0.75
N LYS A 412 -21.22 -15.06 0.93
CA LYS A 412 -21.26 -14.04 -0.11
C LYS A 412 -19.85 -13.59 -0.52
N GLU A 413 -18.97 -13.33 0.45
CA GLU A 413 -17.60 -12.92 0.19
C GLU A 413 -16.79 -14.00 -0.54
N ILE A 414 -16.99 -15.27 -0.20
CA ILE A 414 -16.37 -16.39 -0.92
C ILE A 414 -16.87 -16.42 -2.37
N ILE A 415 -18.17 -16.26 -2.59
CA ILE A 415 -18.79 -16.21 -3.91
C ILE A 415 -18.24 -15.03 -4.73
N ASP A 416 -18.25 -13.81 -4.18
CA ASP A 416 -17.80 -12.60 -4.85
C ASP A 416 -16.30 -12.67 -5.20
N ASN A 417 -15.48 -13.21 -4.28
CA ASN A 417 -14.04 -13.37 -4.48
C ASN A 417 -13.71 -14.42 -5.54
N ILE A 418 -14.40 -15.56 -5.56
CA ILE A 418 -14.20 -16.56 -6.61
C ILE A 418 -14.71 -16.02 -7.95
N SER A 419 -15.91 -15.44 -7.97
CA SER A 419 -16.54 -14.93 -9.20
C SER A 419 -15.68 -13.85 -9.87
N SER A 420 -15.15 -12.91 -9.08
CA SER A 420 -14.24 -11.87 -9.59
C SER A 420 -12.91 -12.41 -10.12
N LYS A 421 -12.39 -13.51 -9.56
CA LYS A 421 -11.10 -14.09 -9.98
C LYS A 421 -11.21 -15.05 -11.15
N THR A 422 -12.34 -15.75 -11.28
CA THR A 422 -12.50 -16.79 -12.30
C THR A 422 -13.43 -16.35 -13.43
N GLY A 423 -14.12 -15.22 -13.30
CA GLY A 423 -15.18 -14.79 -14.22
C GLY A 423 -16.40 -15.72 -14.23
N ILE A 424 -16.50 -16.61 -13.24
CA ILE A 424 -17.59 -17.59 -13.15
C ILE A 424 -18.68 -16.97 -12.30
N ASN A 425 -19.89 -16.86 -12.83
CA ASN A 425 -21.03 -16.45 -12.02
C ASN A 425 -21.46 -17.61 -11.11
N ILE A 426 -21.15 -17.51 -9.82
CA ILE A 426 -21.53 -18.53 -8.83
C ILE A 426 -22.84 -18.12 -8.18
N PRO A 427 -23.90 -18.94 -8.28
CA PRO A 427 -25.19 -18.60 -7.68
C PRO A 427 -25.11 -18.67 -6.15
N TYR A 428 -25.93 -17.86 -5.46
CA TYR A 428 -25.96 -17.86 -4.00
C TYR A 428 -26.51 -19.18 -3.44
N GLU A 429 -27.45 -19.80 -4.13
CA GLU A 429 -27.99 -21.13 -3.82
C GLU A 429 -27.75 -22.05 -5.01
N ASN A 430 -27.81 -23.35 -4.80
CA ASN A 430 -27.60 -24.40 -5.80
C ASN A 430 -26.20 -24.44 -6.43
N TYR A 431 -25.21 -23.77 -5.83
CA TYR A 431 -23.83 -23.73 -6.32
C TYR A 431 -23.16 -25.12 -6.35
N MET A 432 -23.60 -26.06 -5.52
CA MET A 432 -23.10 -27.43 -5.57
C MET A 432 -23.50 -28.12 -6.88
N ASN A 433 -24.75 -27.99 -7.32
CA ASN A 433 -25.22 -28.61 -8.56
C ASN A 433 -24.78 -27.85 -9.81
N GLU A 434 -24.75 -26.52 -9.77
CA GLU A 434 -24.47 -25.71 -10.96
C GLU A 434 -22.97 -25.55 -11.25
N ILE A 435 -22.13 -25.56 -10.21
CA ILE A 435 -20.70 -25.26 -10.35
C ILE A 435 -19.82 -26.41 -9.86
N VAL A 436 -20.01 -26.88 -8.62
CA VAL A 436 -19.03 -27.79 -7.98
C VAL A 436 -19.06 -29.17 -8.62
N PHE A 437 -20.22 -29.84 -8.63
CA PHE A 437 -20.35 -31.20 -9.14
C PHE A 437 -20.01 -31.31 -10.64
N PRO A 438 -20.49 -30.41 -11.52
CA PRO A 438 -20.11 -30.42 -12.94
C PRO A 438 -18.59 -30.33 -13.16
N LYS A 439 -17.87 -29.58 -12.32
CA LYS A 439 -16.41 -29.42 -12.42
C LYS A 439 -15.59 -30.59 -11.90
N ILE A 440 -16.19 -31.51 -11.14
CA ILE A 440 -15.49 -32.67 -10.57
C ILE A 440 -16.02 -34.00 -11.08
N ALA A 441 -17.17 -34.03 -11.77
CA ALA A 441 -17.82 -35.25 -12.22
C ALA A 441 -16.93 -36.11 -13.12
N ASP A 442 -16.12 -35.47 -13.96
CA ASP A 442 -15.13 -36.10 -14.85
C ASP A 442 -14.02 -36.88 -14.11
N ARG A 443 -13.79 -36.57 -12.83
CA ARG A 443 -12.82 -37.28 -11.96
C ARG A 443 -13.37 -38.60 -11.40
N PHE A 444 -14.65 -38.91 -11.64
CA PHE A 444 -15.31 -40.11 -11.14
C PHE A 444 -15.58 -41.12 -12.27
N PRO A 445 -15.55 -42.43 -11.99
CA PRO A 445 -15.51 -43.05 -10.67
C PRO A 445 -14.12 -43.10 -10.05
N ILE A 446 -14.05 -42.91 -8.72
CA ILE A 446 -12.84 -43.11 -7.92
C ILE A 446 -12.96 -44.43 -7.16
N TYR A 447 -11.90 -45.24 -7.18
CA TYR A 447 -11.83 -46.46 -6.39
C TYR A 447 -10.93 -46.26 -5.16
N SER A 448 -11.47 -46.54 -3.98
CA SER A 448 -10.71 -46.54 -2.72
C SER A 448 -10.74 -47.93 -2.11
N LYS A 449 -9.55 -48.46 -1.76
CA LYS A 449 -9.37 -49.78 -1.14
C LYS A 449 -10.21 -49.97 0.13
N PHE A 450 -10.47 -48.88 0.86
CA PHE A 450 -11.17 -48.90 2.15
C PHE A 450 -12.64 -48.44 2.09
N ILE A 451 -13.03 -47.73 1.03
CA ILE A 451 -14.35 -47.07 0.93
C ILE A 451 -15.21 -47.68 -0.21
N GLY A 452 -14.59 -48.31 -1.20
CA GLY A 452 -15.26 -48.89 -2.37
C GLY A 452 -15.24 -47.96 -3.59
N ARG A 453 -16.18 -48.18 -4.51
CA ARG A 453 -16.31 -47.40 -5.76
C ARG A 453 -17.19 -46.19 -5.52
N ILE A 454 -16.62 -45.00 -5.61
CA ILE A 454 -17.32 -43.71 -5.52
C ILE A 454 -17.68 -43.27 -6.93
N ILE A 455 -18.95 -42.95 -7.16
CA ILE A 455 -19.50 -42.55 -8.46
C ILE A 455 -20.25 -41.22 -8.24
N VAL A 456 -20.18 -40.31 -9.21
CA VAL A 456 -21.09 -39.17 -9.29
C VAL A 456 -22.21 -39.54 -10.24
N ASN A 457 -23.46 -39.43 -9.81
CA ASN A 457 -24.61 -39.54 -10.71
C ASN A 457 -25.20 -38.14 -10.92
N ASP A 458 -25.65 -37.90 -12.14
CA ASP A 458 -26.50 -36.77 -12.51
C ASP A 458 -27.92 -37.30 -12.75
N ILE A 459 -28.90 -36.76 -12.02
CA ILE A 459 -30.32 -37.05 -12.21
C ILE A 459 -31.03 -35.72 -12.40
N ASN A 460 -31.24 -35.33 -13.67
CA ASN A 460 -31.88 -34.07 -14.04
C ASN A 460 -31.22 -32.83 -13.41
N ASN A 461 -29.89 -32.73 -13.47
CA ASN A 461 -29.07 -31.67 -12.85
C ASN A 461 -29.08 -31.68 -11.30
N HIS A 462 -29.62 -32.72 -10.67
CA HIS A 462 -29.39 -32.99 -9.24
C HIS A 462 -28.32 -34.06 -9.12
N TYR A 463 -27.16 -33.65 -8.64
CA TYR A 463 -26.01 -34.54 -8.49
C TYR A 463 -26.02 -35.27 -7.14
N GLU A 464 -25.49 -36.49 -7.14
CA GLU A 464 -25.23 -37.24 -5.91
C GLU A 464 -23.91 -38.00 -5.99
N PHE A 465 -23.18 -38.07 -4.87
CA PHE A 465 -22.19 -39.10 -4.67
C PHE A 465 -22.87 -40.41 -4.31
N ARG A 466 -22.53 -41.47 -5.05
CA ARG A 466 -22.91 -42.84 -4.75
C ARG A 466 -21.67 -43.68 -4.47
N ILE A 467 -21.52 -44.10 -3.23
CA ILE A 467 -20.42 -44.96 -2.78
C ILE A 467 -20.93 -46.40 -2.71
N LYS A 468 -20.39 -47.28 -3.57
CA LYS A 468 -20.74 -48.70 -3.64
C LYS A 468 -19.63 -49.57 -3.03
N ALA A 469 -19.99 -50.37 -2.03
CA ALA A 469 -19.18 -51.44 -1.47
C ALA A 469 -19.99 -52.75 -1.47
N LEU A 470 -19.35 -53.91 -1.25
CA LEU A 470 -20.02 -55.22 -1.22
C LEU A 470 -21.28 -55.18 -0.33
N ALA A 471 -22.45 -55.37 -0.95
CA ALA A 471 -23.79 -55.32 -0.34
C ALA A 471 -24.22 -53.99 0.33
N ASN A 472 -23.55 -52.87 0.06
CA ASN A 472 -23.84 -51.58 0.68
C ASN A 472 -23.80 -50.41 -0.32
N THR A 473 -24.70 -49.43 -0.17
CA THR A 473 -24.66 -48.18 -0.92
C THR A 473 -24.89 -46.99 0.01
N LEU A 474 -24.05 -45.97 -0.12
CA LEU A 474 -24.18 -44.69 0.57
C LEU A 474 -24.41 -43.59 -0.49
N PHE A 475 -25.34 -42.69 -0.20
CA PHE A 475 -25.72 -41.57 -1.07
C PHE A 475 -25.52 -40.26 -0.32
N ILE A 476 -24.92 -39.28 -0.98
CA ILE A 476 -24.81 -37.90 -0.50
C ILE A 476 -25.20 -37.01 -1.66
N LYS A 477 -26.37 -36.36 -1.55
CA LYS A 477 -26.84 -35.44 -2.59
C LYS A 477 -26.12 -34.10 -2.49
N ALA A 478 -25.90 -33.46 -3.63
CA ALA A 478 -25.29 -32.13 -3.71
C ALA A 478 -26.03 -31.08 -2.88
N GLU A 479 -27.37 -31.07 -2.94
CA GLU A 479 -28.25 -30.18 -2.16
C GLU A 479 -28.06 -30.34 -0.64
N ASN A 480 -27.80 -31.57 -0.17
CA ASN A 480 -27.60 -31.84 1.25
C ASN A 480 -26.18 -31.45 1.71
N ILE A 481 -25.17 -31.56 0.84
CA ILE A 481 -23.83 -31.02 1.11
C ILE A 481 -23.91 -29.51 1.22
N GLU A 482 -24.61 -28.87 0.28
CA GLU A 482 -24.79 -27.42 0.27
C GLU A 482 -25.43 -26.93 1.57
N GLU A 483 -26.57 -27.51 1.95
CA GLU A 483 -27.26 -27.15 3.19
C GLU A 483 -26.34 -27.34 4.42
N SER A 484 -25.56 -28.42 4.45
CA SER A 484 -24.62 -28.70 5.54
C SER A 484 -23.47 -27.69 5.62
N VAL A 485 -22.91 -27.29 4.47
CA VAL A 485 -21.85 -26.28 4.38
C VAL A 485 -22.38 -24.92 4.79
N ASP A 486 -23.56 -24.54 4.30
CA ASP A 486 -24.20 -23.26 4.62
C ASP A 486 -24.53 -23.16 6.12
N ASN A 487 -24.98 -24.25 6.74
CA ASN A 487 -25.21 -24.31 8.18
C ASN A 487 -23.90 -24.11 8.97
N ILE A 488 -22.80 -24.74 8.54
CA ILE A 488 -21.46 -24.56 9.15
C ILE A 488 -21.00 -23.10 9.01
N LEU A 489 -21.14 -22.51 7.81
CA LEU A 489 -20.76 -21.12 7.56
C LEU A 489 -21.57 -20.14 8.41
N ALA A 490 -22.88 -20.34 8.52
CA ALA A 490 -23.76 -19.50 9.34
C ALA A 490 -23.42 -19.55 10.85
N GLN A 491 -22.95 -20.70 11.35
CA GLN A 491 -22.44 -20.78 12.73
C GLN A 491 -21.09 -20.11 12.87
N ALA A 492 -20.19 -20.29 11.91
CA ALA A 492 -18.88 -19.63 11.90
C ALA A 492 -19.01 -18.10 11.90
N GLU A 493 -19.97 -17.53 11.15
CA GLU A 493 -20.29 -16.09 11.14
C GLU A 493 -20.65 -15.57 12.54
N LYS A 494 -21.37 -16.35 13.35
CA LYS A 494 -21.75 -15.96 14.71
C LYS A 494 -20.60 -16.03 15.71
N ILE A 495 -19.63 -16.90 15.47
CA ILE A 495 -18.48 -17.12 16.36
C ILE A 495 -17.36 -16.12 16.04
N LEU A 496 -17.07 -15.93 14.75
CA LEU A 496 -16.00 -15.06 14.24
C LEU A 496 -16.43 -13.57 14.22
N THR A 497 -16.96 -13.10 15.35
CA THR A 497 -17.25 -11.68 15.55
C THR A 497 -15.97 -10.84 15.46
N PRO A 498 -16.06 -9.55 15.09
CA PRO A 498 -14.88 -8.68 15.07
C PRO A 498 -14.09 -8.70 16.37
N THR A 499 -14.76 -8.63 17.53
CA THR A 499 -14.12 -8.70 18.84
C THR A 499 -13.35 -10.00 19.06
N PHE A 500 -13.93 -11.13 18.67
CA PHE A 500 -13.26 -12.42 18.77
C PHE A 500 -12.00 -12.47 17.89
N VAL A 501 -12.11 -11.98 16.65
CA VAL A 501 -10.99 -11.95 15.71
C VAL A 501 -9.86 -11.04 16.20
N ILE A 502 -10.18 -9.85 16.75
CA ILE A 502 -9.18 -8.95 17.34
C ILE A 502 -8.41 -9.67 18.45
N ASN A 503 -9.14 -10.21 19.44
CA ASN A 503 -8.50 -10.80 20.60
C ASN A 503 -7.61 -11.99 20.20
N ALA A 504 -8.11 -12.84 19.29
CA ALA A 504 -7.33 -13.96 18.75
C ALA A 504 -6.07 -13.48 18.01
N MET A 505 -6.17 -12.43 17.20
CA MET A 505 -5.02 -11.87 16.48
C MET A 505 -4.02 -11.20 17.43
N ASP A 506 -4.49 -10.46 18.42
CA ASP A 506 -3.65 -9.79 19.43
C ASP A 506 -2.89 -10.84 20.27
N GLU A 507 -3.57 -11.90 20.75
CA GLU A 507 -2.94 -12.99 21.51
C GLU A 507 -1.86 -13.71 20.70
N ILE A 508 -2.18 -14.11 19.46
CA ILE A 508 -1.24 -14.79 18.57
C ILE A 508 -0.05 -13.87 18.23
N THR A 509 -0.30 -12.60 17.94
CA THR A 509 0.75 -11.64 17.56
C THR A 509 1.69 -11.38 18.74
N ASN A 510 1.13 -11.09 19.93
CA ASN A 510 1.93 -10.87 21.14
C ASN A 510 2.79 -12.08 21.48
N LYS A 511 2.23 -13.30 21.32
CA LYS A 511 3.03 -14.51 21.47
C LYS A 511 4.17 -14.53 20.46
N ILE A 512 3.90 -14.44 19.16
CA ILE A 512 4.93 -14.54 18.12
C ILE A 512 6.02 -13.47 18.33
N PHE A 513 5.65 -12.27 18.73
CA PHE A 513 6.56 -11.16 18.99
C PHE A 513 7.46 -11.36 20.21
N SER A 514 6.99 -12.10 21.21
CA SER A 514 7.80 -12.51 22.36
C SER A 514 8.78 -13.66 22.07
N MET A 515 8.88 -14.15 20.83
CA MET A 515 9.81 -15.24 20.50
C MET A 515 11.26 -14.82 20.72
N PRO A 516 12.02 -15.49 21.60
CA PRO A 516 13.44 -15.17 21.78
C PRO A 516 14.21 -15.50 20.50
N ILE A 517 15.14 -14.62 20.14
CA ILE A 517 16.01 -14.79 18.97
C ILE A 517 17.48 -14.99 19.36
N ASP A 518 17.80 -14.80 20.64
CA ASP A 518 19.09 -15.11 21.25
C ASP A 518 18.96 -15.39 22.76
N ASP A 519 20.08 -15.70 23.40
CA ASP A 519 20.19 -15.98 24.84
C ASP A 519 20.34 -14.69 25.69
N GLU A 520 20.44 -13.52 25.07
CA GLU A 520 20.60 -12.23 25.74
C GLU A 520 19.25 -11.57 26.08
N GLY A 521 18.14 -12.20 25.67
CA GLY A 521 16.78 -11.77 25.95
C GLY A 521 16.17 -10.92 24.85
N HIS A 522 16.81 -10.80 23.68
CA HIS A 522 16.21 -10.13 22.54
C HIS A 522 15.12 -11.01 21.92
N THR A 523 14.08 -10.35 21.46
CA THR A 523 12.88 -10.98 20.90
C THR A 523 12.74 -10.72 19.41
N PHE A 524 11.87 -11.49 18.76
CA PHE A 524 11.49 -11.27 17.38
C PHE A 524 10.87 -9.88 17.19
N TYR A 525 10.19 -9.36 18.22
CA TYR A 525 9.76 -7.97 18.25
C TYR A 525 10.94 -7.00 18.22
N ASP A 526 11.97 -7.19 19.04
CA ASP A 526 13.12 -6.29 19.06
C ASP A 526 13.83 -6.24 17.71
N PHE A 527 13.90 -7.38 17.02
CA PHE A 527 14.38 -7.44 15.65
C PHE A 527 13.43 -6.73 14.66
N ALA A 528 12.14 -7.07 14.66
CA ALA A 528 11.18 -6.50 13.73
C ALA A 528 11.01 -4.98 13.94
N ASN A 529 11.00 -4.51 15.19
CA ASN A 529 10.93 -3.11 15.57
C ASN A 529 12.21 -2.36 15.21
N TYR A 530 13.40 -2.97 15.36
CA TYR A 530 14.66 -2.36 14.91
C TYR A 530 14.66 -2.15 13.39
N ILE A 531 14.20 -3.16 12.63
CA ILE A 531 14.05 -3.08 11.17
C ILE A 531 13.00 -2.03 10.78
N TYR A 532 11.88 -1.96 11.52
CA TYR A 532 10.82 -0.98 11.31
C TYR A 532 11.23 0.47 11.61
N GLN A 533 12.08 0.68 12.63
CA GLN A 533 12.56 2.01 13.03
C GLN A 533 13.76 2.52 12.21
N TYR A 534 14.07 1.87 11.08
CA TYR A 534 15.09 2.33 10.12
C TYR A 534 16.48 2.63 10.74
N ARG A 535 16.91 1.89 11.78
CA ARG A 535 18.18 2.15 12.48
C ARG A 535 19.42 1.78 11.63
N SER A 536 20.48 2.59 11.74
CA SER A 536 21.80 2.47 11.08
C SER A 536 22.31 1.02 10.98
N THR A 537 22.95 0.70 9.85
CA THR A 537 23.46 -0.64 9.53
C THR A 537 24.96 -0.72 9.35
N ASN A 538 25.68 0.25 9.89
CA ASN A 538 27.11 0.13 10.11
C ASN A 538 27.39 -1.15 10.93
N PRO A 539 28.17 -2.13 10.43
CA PRO A 539 28.50 -3.34 11.20
C PRO A 539 29.17 -3.06 12.55
N LYS A 540 29.73 -1.85 12.75
CA LYS A 540 30.29 -1.40 14.02
C LYS A 540 29.24 -0.85 15.01
N GLU A 541 28.03 -0.52 14.55
CA GLU A 541 26.93 0.05 15.35
C GLU A 541 25.70 -0.86 15.41
N LYS A 542 25.59 -1.83 14.50
CA LYS A 542 24.51 -2.83 14.46
C LYS A 542 24.65 -3.79 15.66
N PRO A 543 23.60 -3.95 16.49
CA PRO A 543 23.61 -4.93 17.57
C PRO A 543 23.82 -6.35 17.02
N ALA A 544 24.59 -7.17 17.76
CA ALA A 544 24.92 -8.54 17.34
C ALA A 544 23.67 -9.40 17.06
N TYR A 545 22.62 -9.23 17.86
CA TYR A 545 21.35 -9.96 17.71
C TYR A 545 20.65 -9.69 16.37
N ILE A 546 20.75 -8.46 15.85
CA ILE A 546 20.20 -8.08 14.54
C ILE A 546 20.96 -8.80 13.44
N GLN A 547 22.30 -8.77 13.49
CA GLN A 547 23.12 -9.41 12.46
C GLN A 547 22.91 -10.93 12.44
N HIS A 548 22.85 -11.55 13.63
CA HIS A 548 22.57 -12.98 13.76
C HIS A 548 21.22 -13.36 13.15
N MET A 549 20.17 -12.58 13.40
CA MET A 549 18.84 -12.84 12.82
C MET A 549 18.81 -12.65 11.30
N ILE A 550 19.53 -11.63 10.78
CA ILE A 550 19.73 -11.43 9.34
C ILE A 550 20.39 -12.65 8.70
N ASP A 551 21.47 -13.15 9.29
CA ASP A 551 22.22 -14.30 8.81
C ASP A 551 21.34 -15.56 8.79
N ASN A 552 20.54 -15.76 9.84
CA ASN A 552 19.55 -16.84 9.89
C ASN A 552 18.53 -16.73 8.76
N ILE A 553 17.95 -15.55 8.51
CA ILE A 553 16.93 -15.38 7.46
C ILE A 553 17.51 -15.57 6.05
N ASN A 554 18.78 -15.18 5.84
CA ASN A 554 19.53 -15.40 4.61
C ASN A 554 19.84 -16.89 4.37
N ASP A 555 19.92 -17.72 5.40
CA ASP A 555 20.07 -19.16 5.25
C ASP A 555 18.81 -19.78 4.63
N HIS A 556 18.95 -20.38 3.45
CA HIS A 556 17.86 -21.07 2.75
C HIS A 556 17.22 -22.20 3.56
N SER A 557 17.96 -22.79 4.51
CA SER A 557 17.48 -23.85 5.39
C SER A 557 16.67 -23.34 6.59
N TYR A 558 16.74 -22.04 6.90
CA TYR A 558 16.00 -21.45 8.01
C TYR A 558 14.55 -21.17 7.62
N ASP A 559 13.64 -21.86 8.31
CA ASP A 559 12.19 -21.77 8.09
C ASP A 559 11.54 -20.84 9.11
N ILE A 560 11.77 -19.53 8.96
CA ILE A 560 11.23 -18.51 9.88
C ILE A 560 9.70 -18.61 10.04
N ILE A 561 8.97 -18.94 8.97
CA ILE A 561 7.51 -19.10 9.03
C ILE A 561 7.15 -20.30 9.90
N GLY A 562 7.82 -21.43 9.71
CA GLY A 562 7.63 -22.63 10.51
C GLY A 562 7.95 -22.39 11.98
N THR A 563 9.07 -21.72 12.25
CA THR A 563 9.53 -21.37 13.60
C THR A 563 8.56 -20.44 14.33
N LEU A 564 8.09 -19.36 13.69
CA LEU A 564 7.12 -18.44 14.30
C LEU A 564 5.77 -19.14 14.57
N LEU A 565 5.30 -19.97 13.62
CA LEU A 565 4.07 -20.75 13.79
C LEU A 565 4.19 -21.77 14.93
N ASP A 566 5.34 -22.43 15.06
CA ASP A 566 5.61 -23.34 16.18
C ASP A 566 5.66 -22.61 17.51
N TYR A 567 6.27 -21.42 17.55
CA TYR A 567 6.33 -20.62 18.77
C TYR A 567 4.94 -20.11 19.20
N GLY A 568 4.12 -19.70 18.24
CA GLY A 568 2.72 -19.30 18.43
C GLY A 568 1.73 -20.46 18.58
N ALA A 569 2.21 -21.71 18.63
CA ALA A 569 1.34 -22.88 18.48
C ALA A 569 0.26 -22.97 19.56
N SER A 570 0.54 -22.58 20.82
CA SER A 570 -0.44 -22.65 21.90
C SER A 570 -1.68 -21.81 21.61
N GLU A 571 -1.47 -20.55 21.26
CA GLU A 571 -2.48 -19.52 21.03
C GLU A 571 -3.25 -19.84 19.73
N ILE A 572 -2.53 -20.24 18.68
CA ILE A 572 -3.15 -20.70 17.42
C ILE A 572 -4.05 -21.92 17.66
N ASN A 573 -3.59 -22.88 18.48
CA ASN A 573 -4.36 -24.08 18.78
C ASN A 573 -5.58 -23.77 19.66
N GLU A 574 -5.47 -22.86 20.62
CA GLU A 574 -6.57 -22.43 21.46
C GLU A 574 -7.69 -21.79 20.64
N VAL A 575 -7.34 -20.82 19.78
CA VAL A 575 -8.30 -20.17 18.87
C VAL A 575 -8.96 -21.21 17.97
N PHE A 576 -8.17 -22.10 17.37
CA PHE A 576 -8.69 -23.16 16.51
C PHE A 576 -9.63 -24.11 17.25
N ASP A 577 -9.25 -24.55 18.45
CA ASP A 577 -10.05 -25.47 19.27
C ASP A 577 -11.37 -24.81 19.69
N LYS A 578 -11.34 -23.52 20.07
CA LYS A 578 -12.53 -22.76 20.42
C LYS A 578 -13.51 -22.66 19.25
N VAL A 579 -13.05 -22.14 18.10
CA VAL A 579 -13.90 -21.97 16.91
C VAL A 579 -14.49 -23.31 16.45
N THR A 580 -13.66 -24.34 16.32
CA THR A 580 -14.10 -25.62 15.76
C THR A 580 -14.95 -26.44 16.72
N SER A 581 -14.83 -26.23 18.03
CA SER A 581 -15.67 -26.93 19.02
C SER A 581 -17.03 -26.28 19.21
N GLU A 582 -17.15 -24.98 18.96
CA GLU A 582 -18.41 -24.23 19.03
C GLU A 582 -19.32 -24.50 17.81
N ILE A 583 -18.75 -24.75 16.63
CA ILE A 583 -19.54 -25.13 15.44
C ILE A 583 -20.09 -26.55 15.63
N LYS A 584 -21.40 -26.66 15.84
CA LYS A 584 -22.11 -27.93 16.02
C LYS A 584 -22.60 -28.48 14.69
N LEU A 585 -22.43 -29.79 14.49
CA LEU A 585 -22.96 -30.48 13.31
C LEU A 585 -24.36 -30.99 13.64
N GLU A 586 -25.30 -30.05 13.77
CA GLU A 586 -26.68 -30.32 14.17
C GLU A 586 -27.70 -29.54 13.34
N LYS A 587 -28.90 -30.10 13.22
CA LYS A 587 -30.06 -29.48 12.58
C LYS A 587 -31.24 -29.62 13.52
N ASP A 588 -31.89 -28.50 13.84
CA ASP A 588 -32.95 -28.40 14.85
C ASP A 588 -32.56 -29.04 16.20
N GLY A 589 -31.33 -28.78 16.66
CA GLY A 589 -30.78 -29.33 17.91
C GLY A 589 -30.48 -30.83 17.88
N SER A 590 -30.47 -31.45 16.69
CA SER A 590 -30.21 -32.89 16.53
C SER A 590 -29.05 -33.16 15.57
N ASN A 591 -27.96 -33.68 16.13
CA ASN A 591 -26.82 -34.20 15.38
C ASN A 591 -27.22 -35.36 14.46
N LYS A 592 -28.11 -36.24 14.92
CA LYS A 592 -28.64 -37.34 14.10
C LYS A 592 -29.40 -36.81 12.89
N LYS A 593 -30.17 -35.72 13.05
CA LYS A 593 -30.93 -35.12 11.96
C LYS A 593 -29.99 -34.54 10.90
N PHE A 594 -28.97 -33.79 11.32
CA PHE A 594 -27.94 -33.25 10.42
C PHE A 594 -27.32 -34.34 9.53
N PHE A 595 -26.83 -35.42 10.14
CA PHE A 595 -26.20 -36.49 9.38
C PHE A 595 -27.18 -37.35 8.57
N ASN A 596 -28.42 -37.53 9.04
CA ASN A 596 -29.43 -38.29 8.29
C ASN A 596 -29.87 -37.54 7.03
N ASP A 597 -29.91 -36.21 7.11
CA ASP A 597 -30.18 -35.37 5.95
C ASP A 597 -28.97 -35.40 5.00
N LEU A 598 -27.75 -35.27 5.52
CA LEU A 598 -26.52 -35.32 4.71
C LEU A 598 -26.28 -36.67 4.02
N ILE A 599 -26.45 -37.79 4.74
CA ILE A 599 -26.02 -39.13 4.31
C ILE A 599 -27.19 -40.11 4.36
N GLN A 600 -27.49 -40.72 3.22
CA GLN A 600 -28.47 -41.81 3.12
C GLN A 600 -27.75 -43.14 2.91
N THR A 601 -28.16 -44.19 3.63
CA THR A 601 -27.49 -45.51 3.58
C THR A 601 -28.46 -46.63 3.24
N LYS A 602 -27.99 -47.62 2.47
CA LYS A 602 -28.71 -48.85 2.12
C LYS A 602 -27.79 -50.06 2.33
N GLY A 603 -28.08 -50.88 3.33
CA GLY A 603 -27.29 -52.05 3.73
C GLY A 603 -26.92 -52.05 5.22
N PHE A 604 -26.84 -53.24 5.83
CA PHE A 604 -26.65 -53.38 7.30
C PHE A 604 -25.24 -52.95 7.78
N PRO A 605 -24.12 -53.38 7.16
CA PRO A 605 -22.78 -52.98 7.60
C PRO A 605 -22.49 -51.48 7.51
N VAL A 606 -22.90 -50.80 6.44
CA VAL A 606 -22.67 -49.35 6.29
C VAL A 606 -23.53 -48.54 7.26
N ASN A 607 -24.74 -49.00 7.60
CA ASN A 607 -25.56 -48.37 8.62
C ASN A 607 -24.91 -48.42 10.01
N LEU A 608 -24.17 -49.50 10.33
CA LEU A 608 -23.43 -49.59 11.59
C LEU A 608 -22.24 -48.62 11.64
N ALA A 609 -21.45 -48.55 10.56
CA ALA A 609 -20.33 -47.60 10.45
C ALA A 609 -20.80 -46.14 10.47
N TYR A 610 -21.91 -45.85 9.78
CA TYR A 610 -22.58 -44.55 9.81
C TYR A 610 -23.04 -44.17 11.23
N LYS A 611 -23.78 -45.05 11.92
CA LYS A 611 -24.21 -44.82 13.31
C LYS A 611 -23.03 -44.60 14.26
N TYR A 612 -21.93 -45.32 14.06
CA TYR A 612 -20.71 -45.14 14.83
C TYR A 612 -20.06 -43.77 14.60
N MET A 613 -20.02 -43.28 13.35
CA MET A 613 -19.52 -41.95 13.00
C MET A 613 -20.41 -40.86 13.61
N VAL A 614 -21.73 -40.94 13.42
CA VAL A 614 -22.70 -39.96 13.97
C VAL A 614 -22.60 -39.88 15.48
N ALA A 615 -22.41 -41.00 16.18
CA ALA A 615 -22.26 -41.00 17.64
C ALA A 615 -20.97 -40.32 18.14
N ARG A 616 -19.98 -40.09 17.28
CA ARG A 616 -18.65 -39.57 17.66
C ARG A 616 -18.33 -38.21 17.06
N VAL A 617 -19.12 -37.74 16.10
CA VAL A 617 -18.89 -36.50 15.38
C VAL A 617 -20.02 -35.54 15.69
N THR A 618 -19.82 -34.66 16.66
CA THR A 618 -20.85 -33.74 17.16
C THR A 618 -20.54 -32.28 16.84
N ALA A 619 -19.26 -31.94 16.75
CA ALA A 619 -18.79 -30.62 16.35
C ALA A 619 -17.85 -30.70 15.15
N LEU A 620 -17.56 -29.55 14.54
CA LEU A 620 -16.57 -29.45 13.47
C LEU A 620 -15.20 -29.98 13.94
N ARG A 621 -14.83 -29.76 15.20
CA ARG A 621 -13.61 -30.30 15.82
C ARG A 621 -13.50 -31.82 15.67
N ASP A 622 -14.60 -32.53 15.93
CA ASP A 622 -14.66 -33.98 15.85
C ASP A 622 -14.53 -34.46 14.41
N LEU A 623 -15.18 -33.76 13.48
CA LEU A 623 -15.13 -34.04 12.05
C LEU A 623 -13.71 -33.86 11.51
N LEU A 624 -13.06 -32.76 11.87
CA LEU A 624 -11.68 -32.47 11.50
C LEU A 624 -10.71 -33.50 12.08
N ASN A 625 -10.92 -33.96 13.32
CA ASN A 625 -10.15 -35.05 13.91
C ASN A 625 -10.38 -36.38 13.18
N PHE A 626 -11.62 -36.68 12.80
CA PHE A 626 -11.97 -37.88 12.04
C PHE A 626 -11.23 -37.92 10.70
N PHE A 627 -11.09 -36.77 10.02
CA PHE A 627 -10.37 -36.65 8.74
C PHE A 627 -8.88 -36.28 8.89
N SER A 628 -8.37 -36.10 10.10
CA SER A 628 -7.02 -35.57 10.33
C SER A 628 -5.92 -36.35 9.61
N ARG A 629 -6.01 -37.68 9.55
CA ARG A 629 -5.02 -38.52 8.85
C ARG A 629 -4.93 -38.25 7.35
N PHE A 630 -6.02 -37.78 6.74
CA PHE A 630 -6.04 -37.43 5.32
C PHE A 630 -5.53 -36.01 5.06
N ILE A 631 -5.71 -35.09 6.02
CA ILE A 631 -5.32 -33.69 5.89
C ILE A 631 -3.85 -33.48 6.26
N THR A 632 -3.44 -33.97 7.44
CA THR A 632 -2.12 -33.68 8.04
C THR A 632 -1.26 -34.92 8.25
N LYS A 633 -1.74 -36.12 7.87
CA LYS A 633 -1.13 -37.43 8.16
C LYS A 633 -0.96 -37.75 9.66
N LYS A 634 -1.54 -36.94 10.56
CA LYS A 634 -1.54 -37.15 12.02
C LYS A 634 -2.87 -37.74 12.50
N SER A 635 -2.89 -38.25 13.73
CA SER A 635 -4.09 -38.82 14.35
C SER A 635 -5.09 -37.77 14.84
N LYS A 636 -4.62 -36.54 15.10
CA LYS A 636 -5.41 -35.37 15.45
C LYS A 636 -4.85 -34.16 14.71
N ILE A 637 -5.73 -33.26 14.29
CA ILE A 637 -5.34 -32.03 13.61
C ILE A 637 -5.25 -30.91 14.65
N THR A 638 -4.17 -30.15 14.61
CA THR A 638 -4.00 -28.96 15.45
C THR A 638 -4.18 -27.71 14.60
N GLY A 639 -4.48 -26.59 15.24
CA GLY A 639 -4.55 -25.29 14.56
C GLY A 639 -3.24 -24.94 13.89
N VAL A 640 -2.10 -25.18 14.56
CA VAL A 640 -0.77 -24.93 14.00
C VAL A 640 -0.45 -25.83 12.80
N ASP A 641 -0.87 -27.12 12.83
CA ASP A 641 -0.67 -28.02 11.69
C ASP A 641 -1.48 -27.58 10.47
N LEU A 642 -2.71 -27.12 10.70
CA LEU A 642 -3.55 -26.55 9.66
C LEU A 642 -2.97 -25.23 9.13
N ALA A 643 -2.50 -24.35 10.02
CA ALA A 643 -1.87 -23.08 9.68
C ALA A 643 -0.62 -23.29 8.82
N LYS A 644 0.24 -24.26 9.16
CA LYS A 644 1.39 -24.67 8.34
C LYS A 644 0.96 -25.23 7.00
N THR A 645 -0.05 -26.11 6.97
CA THR A 645 -0.57 -26.68 5.72
C THR A 645 -1.08 -25.58 4.77
N ILE A 646 -1.77 -24.58 5.32
CA ILE A 646 -2.22 -23.38 4.60
C ILE A 646 -1.02 -22.51 4.19
N ALA A 647 -0.03 -22.33 5.08
CA ALA A 647 1.16 -21.53 4.83
C ALA A 647 1.96 -22.02 3.61
N TYR A 648 2.17 -23.33 3.52
CA TYR A 648 2.96 -23.97 2.46
C TYR A 648 2.15 -24.45 1.24
N SER A 649 0.83 -24.27 1.23
CA SER A 649 -0.02 -24.68 0.09
C SER A 649 0.26 -23.82 -1.15
N ARG A 650 0.50 -24.44 -2.32
CA ARG A 650 0.74 -23.73 -3.60
C ARG A 650 -0.46 -22.87 -4.06
N VAL A 651 -1.68 -23.34 -3.79
CA VAL A 651 -2.92 -22.60 -4.10
C VAL A 651 -3.06 -21.39 -3.19
N VAL A 652 -2.73 -21.58 -1.91
CA VAL A 652 -2.70 -20.48 -0.95
C VAL A 652 -1.52 -19.55 -1.23
N ARG A 653 -0.38 -20.02 -1.74
CA ARG A 653 0.75 -19.19 -2.20
C ARG A 653 0.37 -18.29 -3.38
N ARG A 654 -0.38 -18.81 -4.36
CA ARG A 654 -0.98 -18.02 -5.46
C ARG A 654 -2.15 -17.12 -5.02
N ALA A 655 -2.97 -17.58 -4.09
CA ALA A 655 -4.05 -16.77 -3.51
C ALA A 655 -3.48 -15.70 -2.57
N LYS A 656 -2.33 -15.94 -1.94
CA LYS A 656 -1.51 -15.01 -1.18
C LYS A 656 -0.82 -14.03 -2.09
N GLU A 657 -0.25 -14.44 -3.22
CA GLU A 657 0.19 -13.52 -4.28
C GLU A 657 -0.99 -12.60 -4.68
N ASN A 658 -2.22 -13.12 -4.87
CA ASN A 658 -3.38 -12.30 -5.25
C ASN A 658 -4.07 -11.49 -4.12
N ILE A 659 -4.08 -11.99 -2.87
CA ILE A 659 -4.55 -11.25 -1.67
C ILE A 659 -3.42 -10.34 -1.15
N SER A 660 -2.18 -10.52 -1.62
CA SER A 660 -1.12 -9.51 -1.59
C SER A 660 -1.32 -8.41 -2.55
N ASN A 661 -1.54 -8.78 -3.81
CA ASN A 661 -1.78 -7.83 -4.86
C ASN A 661 -3.06 -7.03 -4.58
N LYS A 662 -3.97 -7.51 -3.71
CA LYS A 662 -5.14 -6.77 -3.21
C LYS A 662 -5.09 -6.29 -1.76
N MET A 663 -4.19 -6.77 -0.90
CA MET A 663 -4.08 -6.32 0.50
C MET A 663 -2.65 -6.38 1.08
N PHE A 664 -1.94 -7.54 1.19
CA PHE A 664 -0.59 -7.62 1.86
C PHE A 664 0.36 -8.84 1.60
N GLY A 665 -0.13 -9.95 1.08
CA GLY A 665 0.49 -11.28 0.95
C GLY A 665 1.99 -11.51 0.66
N GLN A 666 2.62 -12.11 1.65
CA GLN A 666 3.06 -13.50 1.74
C GLN A 666 4.05 -14.10 0.72
N ALA A 667 4.73 -13.29 -0.09
CA ALA A 667 6.19 -13.27 0.01
C ALA A 667 6.64 -12.46 1.26
N SER A 668 5.69 -11.74 1.85
CA SER A 668 5.77 -10.51 2.64
C SER A 668 6.35 -10.52 4.05
N LEU A 669 7.00 -11.58 4.51
CA LEU A 669 7.78 -11.46 5.75
C LEU A 669 9.22 -11.82 5.48
N ARG A 670 9.49 -12.97 4.85
CA ARG A 670 10.85 -13.29 4.42
C ARG A 670 11.35 -12.34 3.31
N TYR A 671 10.55 -12.00 2.30
CA TYR A 671 10.94 -10.98 1.29
C TYR A 671 10.79 -9.54 1.78
N PHE A 672 9.91 -9.27 2.75
CA PHE A 672 9.84 -7.95 3.39
C PHE A 672 11.07 -7.72 4.25
N VAL A 673 11.43 -8.69 5.09
CA VAL A 673 12.63 -8.68 5.93
C VAL A 673 13.89 -8.77 5.06
N LEU A 674 13.99 -9.66 4.07
CA LEU A 674 15.13 -9.71 3.13
C LEU A 674 15.19 -8.54 2.14
N GLY A 675 14.06 -7.88 1.84
CA GLY A 675 13.98 -6.68 1.00
C GLY A 675 14.48 -5.46 1.78
N LEU A 676 13.96 -5.26 2.99
CA LEU A 676 14.49 -4.30 3.96
C LEU A 676 15.98 -4.57 4.21
N ILE A 677 16.38 -5.80 4.55
CA ILE A 677 17.78 -6.14 4.86
C ILE A 677 18.70 -6.04 3.63
N GLY A 678 18.20 -6.45 2.44
CA GLY A 678 18.98 -6.56 1.22
C GLY A 678 19.39 -5.22 0.63
N GLU A 679 18.54 -4.20 0.73
CA GLU A 679 18.85 -2.81 0.34
C GLU A 679 19.69 -2.06 1.39
N ILE A 680 19.78 -2.61 2.59
CA ILE A 680 20.38 -1.93 3.75
C ILE A 680 21.87 -2.28 3.96
N ASN A 681 22.40 -3.29 3.25
CA ASN A 681 23.58 -4.04 3.70
C ASN A 681 24.96 -3.36 3.53
N GLN A 682 25.04 -2.16 2.96
CA GLN A 682 26.28 -1.34 2.96
C GLN A 682 26.07 0.16 2.64
N GLU A 683 24.83 0.56 2.40
CA GLU A 683 24.53 1.51 1.33
C GLU A 683 23.83 2.78 1.87
N MET A 684 22.87 2.63 2.78
CA MET A 684 22.29 3.73 3.59
C MET A 684 23.33 4.40 4.51
N THR A 685 24.27 3.64 5.05
CA THR A 685 25.38 4.19 5.86
C THR A 685 26.26 5.12 5.04
N SER A 686 26.44 4.86 3.74
CA SER A 686 27.18 5.76 2.85
C SER A 686 26.38 7.04 2.54
N ILE A 687 25.06 6.95 2.35
CA ILE A 687 24.18 8.10 2.06
C ILE A 687 24.13 9.08 3.23
N TYR A 688 24.05 8.58 4.47
CA TYR A 688 23.97 9.44 5.67
C TYR A 688 25.35 9.85 6.23
N GLN A 689 26.45 9.16 5.87
CA GLN A 689 27.80 9.52 6.33
C GLN A 689 28.66 10.23 5.25
N ASN A 690 28.26 10.26 3.97
CA ASN A 690 29.01 10.91 2.90
C ASN A 690 28.42 12.25 2.44
N ALA A 691 28.29 13.20 3.36
CA ALA A 691 28.00 14.61 3.01
C ALA A 691 28.99 15.26 2.01
N ASN A 692 30.07 14.56 1.61
CA ASN A 692 31.22 15.13 0.89
C ASN A 692 31.65 14.41 -0.41
N LEU A 693 31.01 13.30 -0.86
CA LEU A 693 31.60 12.46 -1.93
C LEU A 693 30.95 12.49 -3.33
N ASN A 694 29.75 13.04 -3.54
CA ASN A 694 29.20 13.42 -4.87
C ASN A 694 29.58 12.49 -6.07
N GLU A 695 29.21 11.20 -6.02
CA GLU A 695 29.29 10.28 -7.16
C GLU A 695 27.88 9.74 -7.48
N LEU A 696 27.40 9.99 -8.71
CA LEU A 696 26.01 9.78 -9.14
C LEU A 696 25.55 8.32 -8.99
N ASP A 697 26.47 7.36 -9.22
CA ASP A 697 26.23 5.92 -9.12
C ASP A 697 26.22 5.38 -7.67
N HIS A 698 26.58 6.21 -6.68
CA HIS A 698 26.62 5.83 -5.26
C HIS A 698 25.60 6.59 -4.38
N TYR A 699 25.01 7.67 -4.87
CA TYR A 699 24.03 8.48 -4.12
C TYR A 699 22.59 7.98 -4.23
N PHE A 700 22.29 7.27 -5.32
CA PHE A 700 21.00 6.64 -5.56
C PHE A 700 21.22 5.15 -5.46
N ASN A 701 21.01 4.56 -4.28
CA ASN A 701 20.74 3.13 -4.27
C ASN A 701 19.37 3.00 -4.94
N TYR A 702 19.40 2.53 -6.17
CA TYR A 702 18.22 2.41 -6.99
C TYR A 702 17.87 0.96 -7.19
N ILE A 703 16.58 0.67 -7.20
CA ILE A 703 16.12 -0.55 -7.83
C ILE A 703 16.24 -0.38 -9.33
N GLU A 704 16.96 -1.29 -9.95
CA GLU A 704 17.04 -1.34 -11.39
C GLU A 704 15.96 -2.25 -11.97
N TYR A 705 15.14 -1.65 -12.83
CA TYR A 705 14.29 -2.33 -13.79
C TYR A 705 14.99 -2.22 -15.15
N ASP A 706 15.37 -3.34 -15.75
CA ASP A 706 16.11 -3.37 -17.01
C ASP A 706 15.43 -4.28 -18.03
N ASP A 707 14.86 -3.65 -19.07
CA ASP A 707 14.17 -4.35 -20.15
C ASP A 707 15.09 -4.68 -21.35
N THR A 708 16.40 -4.44 -21.26
CA THR A 708 17.35 -4.73 -22.35
C THR A 708 17.61 -6.23 -22.56
N ASN A 709 17.28 -7.08 -21.58
CA ASN A 709 17.59 -8.52 -21.57
C ASN A 709 16.36 -9.45 -21.71
N ASN A 710 15.25 -8.98 -22.27
CA ASN A 710 14.06 -9.82 -22.56
C ASN A 710 14.23 -10.70 -23.80
#